data_AF-A0A954ISX8-F1
#
_entry.id   AF-A0A954ISX8-F1
#
_cell.length_a   1.000
_cell.length_b   1.000
_cell.length_c   1.000
_cell.angle_alpha   90.00
_cell.angle_beta   90.00
_cell.angle_gamma   90.00
#
_symmetry.space_group_name_H-M   'P 1'
#
loop_
_entity.id
_entity.type
_entity.pdbx_description
1 polymer ?
#
loop_
_entity_poly.entity_id
_entity_poly.type
_entity_poly.pdbx_seq_one_letter_code
_entity_poly.pdbx_strand_id
1 'polypeptide(L)'
;MKRHKTREVVLNTPFSAEQYSNILDSLNGAIGNRVEAERQLAAFQVDDLDEDLDPNEVQERLNQLNTTEQAELTAAEEDHNQQVGDIETRFQSATSAIENTAFRQKSEAEEHYQQQTADVEDQYDENRWIMTSLVDESADNNPKKQLETFRTQIERRQERLSADCEELKSLSDQAVEMVQNRRHWREEPFSLPRGPGANREEMETRFDEAAQEAREQFKKLQSQFLSRMLSGTGLIWVGLLLWLPAFGVLAGLVHPEALGLNNLSGTAWLVTSAGVTFALTAFIIMILWFTAARKTWEAFQPFRIHVSDAFQNQKQWRKVAKNELARMEESCEQRHQAMVKHRENSLKRFTSERDEKLQSFIQERRTTLSRIEQTRATQLQAIQETHDHERATAERTHQNRIAQIQSSYETEREQLIGELERQQKEKARQIHECQTRLQSDWNSAITQFQEMSEYLTGESQNRFPSWQEILDETWKPATQVPDGIPLGNYVLNLDHLPNGLPEDPAYLPETTAFSLPTVLPFPHSPSFVLKTGEGGRTEADAIQQAALLRLMSGLPPATVRLTICDPVSLGEPFSAFMHLADYDELLITNRIWTESAHIDEQLAKLTEHLENVFQKYLRNEFETIEEYNQKAGEVAEPY
;
A
#
# COMPACT_ATOMS: atom_id res chain seq x y z
N MET A 1 21.25 -79.40 -21.67
CA MET A 1 22.07 -80.62 -21.78
C MET A 1 21.32 -81.96 -21.66
N LYS A 2 20.06 -82.03 -21.17
CA LYS A 2 19.25 -83.28 -21.19
C LYS A 2 18.41 -83.50 -22.47
N ARG A 3 18.23 -82.49 -23.32
CA ARG A 3 17.46 -82.61 -24.59
C ARG A 3 18.24 -83.21 -25.77
N HIS A 4 19.58 -83.27 -25.70
CA HIS A 4 20.38 -83.82 -26.80
C HIS A 4 20.36 -85.36 -26.83
N LYS A 5 20.21 -86.05 -25.70
CA LYS A 5 20.22 -87.53 -25.64
C LYS A 5 18.93 -88.19 -26.13
N THR A 6 17.81 -87.48 -26.20
CA THR A 6 16.55 -88.01 -26.74
C THR A 6 16.42 -87.80 -28.25
N ARG A 7 17.17 -86.84 -28.83
CA ARG A 7 17.15 -86.53 -30.27
C ARG A 7 17.94 -87.53 -31.12
N GLU A 8 18.94 -88.22 -30.54
CA GLU A 8 19.76 -89.22 -31.24
C GLU A 8 19.04 -90.58 -31.43
N VAL A 9 17.93 -90.85 -30.72
CA VAL A 9 17.30 -92.19 -30.75
C VAL A 9 16.27 -92.34 -31.89
N VAL A 10 15.73 -91.25 -32.43
CA VAL A 10 14.65 -91.29 -33.47
C VAL A 10 15.21 -91.34 -34.90
N LEU A 11 16.53 -91.28 -35.09
CA LEU A 11 17.17 -91.20 -36.41
C LEU A 11 17.76 -92.54 -36.93
N ASN A 12 17.56 -93.66 -36.22
CA ASN A 12 18.28 -94.90 -36.57
C ASN A 12 17.61 -95.77 -37.63
N THR A 13 16.36 -95.50 -38.03
CA THR A 13 15.69 -96.24 -39.12
C THR A 13 15.04 -95.25 -40.10
N PRO A 14 15.77 -94.85 -41.16
CA PRO A 14 15.19 -93.99 -42.20
C PRO A 14 13.97 -94.69 -42.83
N PHE A 15 12.95 -93.89 -43.15
CA PHE A 15 11.72 -94.33 -43.81
C PHE A 15 10.70 -95.10 -42.97
N SER A 16 10.82 -95.08 -41.64
CA SER A 16 9.77 -95.60 -40.77
C SER A 16 8.52 -94.71 -40.82
N ALA A 17 7.34 -95.32 -40.69
CA ALA A 17 6.07 -94.58 -40.58
C ALA A 17 6.07 -93.63 -39.37
N GLU A 18 6.76 -94.00 -38.28
CA GLU A 18 6.93 -93.17 -37.09
C GLU A 18 7.74 -91.91 -37.39
N GLN A 19 8.80 -92.00 -38.19
CA GLN A 19 9.59 -90.83 -38.60
C GLN A 19 8.76 -89.85 -39.43
N TYR A 20 8.01 -90.33 -40.43
CA TYR A 20 7.12 -89.47 -41.21
C TYR A 20 6.02 -88.83 -40.35
N SER A 21 5.41 -89.59 -39.43
CA SER A 21 4.42 -89.04 -38.48
C SER A 21 5.04 -87.93 -37.64
N ASN A 22 6.20 -88.17 -37.02
CA ASN A 22 6.87 -87.20 -36.15
C ASN A 22 7.18 -85.88 -36.87
N ILE A 23 7.59 -85.94 -38.14
CA ILE A 23 7.94 -84.76 -38.94
C ILE A 23 6.67 -83.97 -39.31
N LEU A 24 5.61 -84.67 -39.73
CA LEU A 24 4.33 -84.05 -40.04
C LEU A 24 3.63 -83.48 -38.80
N ASP A 25 3.70 -84.18 -37.67
CA ASP A 25 3.17 -83.73 -36.38
C ASP A 25 3.92 -82.49 -35.87
N SER A 26 5.25 -82.44 -36.06
CA SER A 26 6.05 -81.25 -35.76
C SER A 26 5.65 -80.06 -36.63
N LEU A 27 5.40 -80.26 -37.92
CA LEU A 27 4.94 -79.20 -38.82
C LEU A 27 3.54 -78.72 -38.42
N ASN A 28 2.62 -79.63 -38.15
CA ASN A 28 1.25 -79.31 -37.74
C ASN A 28 1.22 -78.56 -36.40
N GLY A 29 2.07 -78.97 -35.44
CA GLY A 29 2.26 -78.25 -34.18
C GLY A 29 2.82 -76.85 -34.37
N ALA A 30 3.77 -76.67 -35.30
CA ALA A 30 4.30 -75.35 -35.64
C ALA A 30 3.24 -74.44 -36.28
N ILE A 31 2.41 -74.98 -37.19
CA ILE A 31 1.26 -74.26 -37.78
C ILE A 31 0.29 -73.81 -36.68
N GLY A 32 -0.07 -74.71 -35.75
CA GLY A 32 -0.95 -74.38 -34.63
C GLY A 32 -0.40 -73.26 -33.74
N ASN A 33 0.89 -73.32 -33.39
CA ASN A 33 1.54 -72.27 -32.61
C ASN A 33 1.59 -70.93 -33.35
N ARG A 34 1.81 -70.95 -34.67
CA ARG A 34 1.80 -69.76 -35.52
C ARG A 34 0.42 -69.10 -35.53
N VAL A 35 -0.64 -69.87 -35.76
CA VAL A 35 -2.03 -69.38 -35.78
C VAL A 35 -2.42 -68.77 -34.43
N GLU A 36 -2.01 -69.40 -33.33
CA GLU A 36 -2.28 -68.86 -31.99
C GLU A 36 -1.55 -67.52 -31.75
N ALA A 37 -0.30 -67.41 -32.19
CA ALA A 37 0.45 -66.16 -32.12
C ALA A 37 -0.13 -65.07 -33.05
N GLU A 38 -0.58 -65.42 -34.26
CA GLU A 38 -1.30 -64.51 -35.16
C GLU A 38 -2.59 -63.99 -34.52
N ARG A 39 -3.35 -64.85 -33.83
CA ARG A 39 -4.54 -64.44 -33.06
C ARG A 39 -4.20 -63.51 -31.91
N GLN A 40 -3.12 -63.76 -31.18
CA GLN A 40 -2.65 -62.86 -30.12
C GLN A 40 -2.26 -61.49 -30.67
N LEU A 41 -1.58 -61.44 -31.83
CA LEU A 41 -1.26 -60.20 -32.52
C LEU A 41 -2.52 -59.45 -32.98
N ALA A 42 -3.51 -60.16 -33.51
CA ALA A 42 -4.79 -59.57 -33.88
C ALA A 42 -5.55 -59.04 -32.64
N ALA A 43 -5.48 -59.73 -31.50
CA ALA A 43 -6.10 -59.28 -30.25
C ALA A 43 -5.49 -57.94 -29.78
N PHE A 44 -4.16 -57.79 -29.84
CA PHE A 44 -3.50 -56.51 -29.51
C PHE A 44 -3.95 -55.35 -30.41
N GLN A 45 -4.35 -55.61 -31.67
CA GLN A 45 -4.86 -54.58 -32.58
C GLN A 45 -6.33 -54.22 -32.34
N VAL A 46 -7.12 -55.14 -31.76
CA VAL A 46 -8.54 -54.92 -31.45
C VAL A 46 -8.71 -54.28 -30.07
N ASP A 47 -7.86 -54.62 -29.09
CA ASP A 47 -7.81 -53.99 -27.76
C ASP A 47 -7.42 -52.50 -27.79
N ASP A 48 -6.94 -51.98 -28.92
CA ASP A 48 -6.73 -50.54 -29.13
C ASP A 48 -8.05 -49.74 -29.12
N LEU A 49 -9.23 -50.40 -29.15
CA LEU A 49 -10.53 -49.71 -29.17
C LEU A 49 -11.27 -49.65 -27.83
N ASP A 50 -11.02 -50.55 -26.85
CA ASP A 50 -11.97 -50.72 -25.74
C ASP A 50 -11.41 -50.70 -24.29
N GLU A 51 -10.11 -50.90 -24.00
CA GLU A 51 -9.72 -51.12 -22.58
C GLU A 51 -8.57 -50.31 -21.96
N ASP A 52 -7.73 -49.57 -22.72
CA ASP A 52 -6.68 -48.74 -22.10
C ASP A 52 -6.76 -47.28 -22.52
N LEU A 53 -7.08 -46.39 -21.55
CA LEU A 53 -7.00 -44.92 -21.60
C LEU A 53 -7.16 -44.37 -23.03
N ASP A 54 -8.42 -44.29 -23.48
CA ASP A 54 -8.78 -43.63 -24.74
C ASP A 54 -8.01 -42.30 -24.80
N PRO A 55 -7.27 -42.00 -25.88
CA PRO A 55 -6.66 -40.70 -26.09
C PRO A 55 -7.62 -39.53 -25.80
N ASN A 56 -8.93 -39.75 -25.99
CA ASN A 56 -9.98 -38.81 -25.61
C ASN A 56 -10.15 -38.65 -24.08
N GLU A 57 -10.02 -39.70 -23.28
CA GLU A 57 -10.07 -39.63 -21.81
C GLU A 57 -8.88 -38.85 -21.25
N VAL A 58 -7.68 -39.08 -21.77
CA VAL A 58 -6.49 -38.28 -21.39
C VAL A 58 -6.68 -36.82 -21.80
N GLN A 59 -7.22 -36.56 -22.99
CA GLN A 59 -7.53 -35.21 -23.44
C GLN A 59 -8.60 -34.54 -22.57
N GLU A 60 -9.61 -35.29 -22.12
CA GLU A 60 -10.64 -34.81 -21.19
C GLU A 60 -10.03 -34.45 -19.83
N ARG A 61 -9.15 -35.30 -19.28
CA ARG A 61 -8.43 -35.01 -18.04
C ARG A 61 -7.50 -33.81 -18.18
N LEU A 62 -6.80 -33.66 -19.30
CA LEU A 62 -6.00 -32.46 -19.58
C LEU A 62 -6.86 -31.19 -19.67
N ASN A 63 -8.05 -31.28 -20.28
CA ASN A 63 -8.99 -30.16 -20.33
C ASN A 63 -9.53 -29.81 -18.93
N GLN A 64 -9.84 -30.80 -18.10
CA GLN A 64 -10.26 -30.60 -16.70
C GLN A 64 -9.13 -29.97 -15.87
N LEU A 65 -7.89 -30.41 -16.07
CA LEU A 65 -6.71 -29.85 -15.41
C LEU A 65 -6.50 -28.37 -15.80
N ASN A 66 -6.58 -28.03 -17.10
CA ASN A 66 -6.52 -26.65 -17.58
C ASN A 66 -7.63 -25.78 -16.99
N THR A 67 -8.85 -26.32 -16.89
CA THR A 67 -9.99 -25.60 -16.33
C THR A 67 -9.79 -25.33 -14.84
N THR A 68 -9.24 -26.30 -14.11
CA THR A 68 -8.92 -26.18 -12.69
C THR A 68 -7.81 -25.16 -12.46
N GLU A 69 -6.74 -25.19 -13.25
CA GLU A 69 -5.66 -24.20 -13.19
C GLU A 69 -6.19 -22.78 -13.42
N GLN A 70 -6.99 -22.57 -14.47
CA GLN A 70 -7.58 -21.25 -14.76
C GLN A 70 -8.47 -20.75 -13.63
N ALA A 71 -9.26 -21.63 -13.01
CA ALA A 71 -10.09 -21.29 -11.87
C ALA A 71 -9.25 -20.91 -10.64
N GLU A 72 -8.18 -21.65 -10.34
CA GLU A 72 -7.27 -21.36 -9.23
C GLU A 72 -6.46 -20.07 -9.44
N LEU A 73 -5.99 -19.82 -10.66
CA LEU A 73 -5.30 -18.56 -11.02
C LEU A 73 -6.24 -17.37 -10.86
N THR A 74 -7.47 -17.48 -11.37
CA THR A 74 -8.48 -16.42 -11.24
C THR A 74 -8.83 -16.15 -9.77
N ALA A 75 -9.01 -17.20 -8.96
CA ALA A 75 -9.24 -17.07 -7.52
C ALA A 75 -8.05 -16.40 -6.82
N ALA A 76 -6.81 -16.75 -7.18
CA ALA A 76 -5.61 -16.14 -6.61
C ALA A 76 -5.44 -14.66 -7.02
N GLU A 77 -5.88 -14.28 -8.22
CA GLU A 77 -5.94 -12.88 -8.67
C GLU A 77 -7.04 -12.10 -7.93
N GLU A 78 -8.23 -12.68 -7.77
CA GLU A 78 -9.33 -12.06 -7.01
C GLU A 78 -8.95 -11.83 -5.55
N ASP A 79 -8.37 -12.84 -4.88
CA ASP A 79 -7.88 -12.73 -3.50
C ASP A 79 -6.82 -11.63 -3.36
N HIS A 80 -5.87 -11.55 -4.30
CA HIS A 80 -4.84 -10.52 -4.30
C HIS A 80 -5.44 -9.12 -4.50
N ASN A 81 -6.33 -8.96 -5.47
CA ASN A 81 -7.00 -7.69 -5.75
C ASN A 81 -7.84 -7.22 -4.55
N GLN A 82 -8.54 -8.15 -3.89
CA GLN A 82 -9.27 -7.84 -2.66
C GLN A 82 -8.32 -7.39 -1.55
N GLN A 83 -7.23 -8.12 -1.31
CA GLN A 83 -6.25 -7.76 -0.29
C GLN A 83 -5.60 -6.39 -0.55
N VAL A 84 -5.22 -6.10 -1.80
CA VAL A 84 -4.67 -4.79 -2.20
C VAL A 84 -5.73 -3.68 -2.04
N GLY A 85 -6.98 -3.95 -2.42
CA GLY A 85 -8.08 -3.01 -2.22
C GLY A 85 -8.33 -2.67 -0.74
N ASP A 86 -8.25 -3.66 0.14
CA ASP A 86 -8.37 -3.47 1.59
C ASP A 86 -7.20 -2.70 2.18
N ILE A 87 -5.97 -2.93 1.69
CA ILE A 87 -4.76 -2.17 2.07
C ILE A 87 -4.91 -0.70 1.65
N GLU A 88 -5.30 -0.45 0.40
CA GLU A 88 -5.49 0.92 -0.14
C GLU A 88 -6.58 1.67 0.62
N THR A 89 -7.71 1.03 0.90
CA THR A 89 -8.81 1.64 1.66
C THR A 89 -8.37 2.01 3.09
N ARG A 90 -7.63 1.12 3.77
CA ARG A 90 -7.05 1.41 5.09
C ARG A 90 -6.06 2.58 5.02
N PHE A 91 -5.18 2.59 4.02
CA PHE A 91 -4.20 3.68 3.82
C PHE A 91 -4.88 5.03 3.59
N GLN A 92 -5.88 5.11 2.70
CA GLN A 92 -6.63 6.34 2.43
C GLN A 92 -7.38 6.83 3.67
N SER A 93 -8.03 5.92 4.41
CA SER A 93 -8.76 6.28 5.64
C SER A 93 -7.81 6.80 6.73
N ALA A 94 -6.66 6.15 6.94
CA ALA A 94 -5.65 6.57 7.91
C ALA A 94 -5.03 7.92 7.54
N THR A 95 -4.68 8.11 6.26
CA THR A 95 -4.15 9.38 5.74
C THR A 95 -5.15 10.51 5.95
N SER A 96 -6.42 10.30 5.56
CA SER A 96 -7.48 11.28 5.75
C SER A 96 -7.71 11.62 7.23
N ALA A 97 -7.61 10.62 8.13
CA ALA A 97 -7.73 10.85 9.57
C ALA A 97 -6.56 11.71 10.11
N ILE A 98 -5.33 11.45 9.69
CA ILE A 98 -4.14 12.24 10.07
C ILE A 98 -4.24 13.68 9.54
N GLU A 99 -4.69 13.86 8.30
CA GLU A 99 -4.86 15.21 7.73
C GLU A 99 -5.96 16.00 8.44
N ASN A 100 -7.08 15.36 8.75
CA ASN A 100 -8.17 15.98 9.48
C ASN A 100 -7.78 16.36 10.91
N THR A 101 -7.03 15.53 11.63
CA THR A 101 -6.56 15.87 12.98
C THR A 101 -5.56 17.02 12.95
N ALA A 102 -4.61 17.00 12.02
CA ALA A 102 -3.66 18.09 11.83
C ALA A 102 -4.37 19.42 11.46
N PHE A 103 -5.39 19.36 10.60
CA PHE A 103 -6.19 20.53 10.24
C PHE A 103 -6.92 21.12 11.45
N ARG A 104 -7.58 20.29 12.26
CA ARG A 104 -8.25 20.75 13.50
C ARG A 104 -7.26 21.40 14.47
N GLN A 105 -6.13 20.75 14.73
CA GLN A 105 -5.10 21.29 15.63
C GLN A 105 -4.53 22.63 15.14
N LYS A 106 -4.33 22.78 13.82
CA LYS A 106 -3.91 24.06 13.23
C LYS A 106 -4.97 25.14 13.40
N SER A 107 -6.24 24.80 13.18
CA SER A 107 -7.36 25.74 13.36
C SER A 107 -7.50 26.21 14.80
N GLU A 108 -7.45 25.28 15.77
CA GLU A 108 -7.50 25.59 17.21
C GLU A 108 -6.33 26.48 17.64
N ALA A 109 -5.12 26.20 17.15
CA ALA A 109 -3.94 27.03 17.44
C ALA A 109 -4.07 28.45 16.85
N GLU A 110 -4.67 28.59 15.67
CA GLU A 110 -4.89 29.90 15.03
C GLU A 110 -5.97 30.71 15.76
N GLU A 111 -7.07 30.07 16.16
CA GLU A 111 -8.14 30.70 16.94
C GLU A 111 -7.62 31.18 18.31
N HIS A 112 -6.85 30.34 19.00
CA HIS A 112 -6.20 30.71 20.27
C HIS A 112 -5.26 31.92 20.09
N TYR A 113 -4.45 31.93 19.03
CA TYR A 113 -3.59 33.07 18.71
C TYR A 113 -4.39 34.35 18.47
N GLN A 114 -5.47 34.28 17.66
CA GLN A 114 -6.33 35.43 17.38
C GLN A 114 -6.95 35.99 18.67
N GLN A 115 -7.44 35.11 19.55
CA GLN A 115 -8.01 35.51 20.83
C GLN A 115 -6.97 36.21 21.72
N GLN A 116 -5.79 35.63 21.87
CA GLN A 116 -4.71 36.24 22.67
C GLN A 116 -4.26 37.60 22.11
N THR A 117 -4.20 37.76 20.78
CA THR A 117 -3.87 39.04 20.15
C THR A 117 -4.95 40.09 20.40
N ALA A 118 -6.22 39.72 20.26
CA ALA A 118 -7.34 40.62 20.50
C ALA A 118 -7.37 41.11 21.96
N ASP A 119 -7.20 40.20 22.93
CA ASP A 119 -7.18 40.54 24.35
C ASP A 119 -6.06 41.55 24.70
N VAL A 120 -4.88 41.42 24.08
CA VAL A 120 -3.76 42.35 24.27
C VAL A 120 -3.99 43.69 23.58
N GLU A 121 -4.62 43.68 22.39
CA GLU A 121 -5.00 44.90 21.68
C GLU A 121 -6.07 45.70 22.45
N ASP A 122 -7.10 45.03 22.97
CA ASP A 122 -8.15 45.63 23.79
C ASP A 122 -7.57 46.26 25.07
N GLN A 123 -6.69 45.55 25.78
CA GLN A 123 -5.99 46.10 26.95
C GLN A 123 -5.14 47.32 26.60
N TYR A 124 -4.47 47.30 25.44
CA TYR A 124 -3.67 48.43 24.99
C TYR A 124 -4.56 49.65 24.69
N ASP A 125 -5.68 49.45 24.01
CA ASP A 125 -6.62 50.53 23.67
C ASP A 125 -7.30 51.11 24.92
N GLU A 126 -7.66 50.28 25.90
CA GLU A 126 -8.17 50.74 27.20
C GLU A 126 -7.13 51.60 27.93
N ASN A 127 -5.88 51.13 28.06
CA ASN A 127 -4.80 51.88 28.70
C ASN A 127 -4.47 53.19 27.97
N ARG A 128 -4.52 53.18 26.63
CA ARG A 128 -4.33 54.38 25.79
C ARG A 128 -5.46 55.37 25.99
N TRP A 129 -6.70 54.92 26.08
CA TRP A 129 -7.87 55.75 26.32
C TRP A 129 -7.79 56.43 27.69
N ILE A 130 -7.48 55.68 28.76
CA ILE A 130 -7.31 56.21 30.13
C ILE A 130 -6.26 57.33 30.15
N MET A 131 -5.09 57.11 29.53
CA MET A 131 -4.01 58.10 29.47
C MET A 131 -4.36 59.33 28.63
N THR A 132 -5.24 59.18 27.65
CA THR A 132 -5.70 60.30 26.83
C THR A 132 -6.75 61.13 27.57
N SER A 133 -7.65 60.48 28.31
CA SER A 133 -8.67 61.15 29.13
C SER A 133 -8.08 61.96 30.30
N LEU A 134 -6.95 61.56 30.88
CA LEU A 134 -6.29 62.24 31.99
C LEU A 134 -5.76 63.65 31.65
N VAL A 135 -5.58 63.96 30.35
CA VAL A 135 -5.05 65.24 29.86
C VAL A 135 -6.15 66.09 29.21
N ASP A 136 -7.41 65.65 29.28
CA ASP A 136 -8.52 66.38 28.67
C ASP A 136 -8.74 67.74 29.36
N GLU A 137 -8.94 68.78 28.55
CA GLU A 137 -8.99 70.16 29.01
C GLU A 137 -10.24 70.45 29.86
N SER A 138 -11.24 69.56 29.78
CA SER A 138 -12.52 69.61 30.47
C SER A 138 -12.46 69.24 31.97
N ALA A 139 -11.38 68.62 32.45
CA ALA A 139 -11.26 68.17 33.83
C ALA A 139 -11.17 69.34 34.84
N ASP A 140 -11.91 69.26 35.95
CA ASP A 140 -11.93 70.31 36.99
C ASP A 140 -10.57 70.56 37.67
N ASN A 141 -9.67 69.58 37.61
CA ASN A 141 -8.30 69.68 38.12
C ASN A 141 -7.29 70.20 37.08
N ASN A 142 -7.74 70.68 35.91
CA ASN A 142 -6.86 71.21 34.89
C ASN A 142 -6.16 72.50 35.39
N PRO A 143 -4.81 72.53 35.41
CA PRO A 143 -4.06 73.69 35.88
C PRO A 143 -4.34 74.98 35.07
N LYS A 144 -4.70 74.86 33.77
CA LYS A 144 -5.09 76.02 32.95
C LYS A 144 -6.39 76.66 33.44
N LYS A 145 -7.40 75.86 33.80
CA LYS A 145 -8.69 76.33 34.35
C LYS A 145 -8.51 77.01 35.71
N GLN A 146 -7.64 76.47 36.57
CA GLN A 146 -7.27 77.09 37.84
C GLN A 146 -6.60 78.46 37.65
N LEU A 147 -5.71 78.59 36.66
CA LEU A 147 -5.07 79.86 36.32
C LEU A 147 -6.09 80.92 35.89
N GLU A 148 -7.04 80.56 35.02
CA GLU A 148 -8.08 81.50 34.54
C GLU A 148 -8.99 81.99 35.67
N THR A 149 -9.40 81.09 36.58
CA THR A 149 -10.20 81.49 37.76
C THR A 149 -9.43 82.42 38.71
N PHE A 150 -8.13 82.22 38.88
CA PHE A 150 -7.30 83.09 39.72
C PHE A 150 -7.09 84.48 39.09
N ARG A 151 -6.88 84.53 37.76
CA ARG A 151 -6.75 85.79 37.01
C ARG A 151 -7.99 86.68 37.15
N THR A 152 -9.17 86.10 36.94
CA THR A 152 -10.45 86.82 37.05
C THR A 152 -10.72 87.35 38.47
N GLN A 153 -10.26 86.65 39.51
CA GLN A 153 -10.36 87.14 40.89
C GLN A 153 -9.48 88.37 41.16
N ILE A 154 -8.25 88.41 40.63
CA ILE A 154 -7.34 89.55 40.80
C ILE A 154 -7.89 90.80 40.09
N GLU A 155 -8.39 90.64 38.86
CA GLU A 155 -8.95 91.74 38.06
C GLU A 155 -10.12 92.43 38.78
N ARG A 156 -11.09 91.67 39.30
CA ARG A 156 -12.23 92.22 40.06
C ARG A 156 -11.82 92.99 41.31
N ARG A 157 -10.84 92.50 42.07
CA ARG A 157 -10.37 93.17 43.30
C ARG A 157 -9.62 94.46 42.99
N GLN A 158 -8.86 94.49 41.90
CA GLN A 158 -8.14 95.68 41.47
C GLN A 158 -9.09 96.83 41.12
N GLU A 159 -10.21 96.53 40.45
CA GLU A 159 -11.23 97.53 40.08
C GLU A 159 -11.87 98.19 41.30
N ARG A 160 -12.25 97.39 42.32
CA ARG A 160 -12.81 97.89 43.59
C ARG A 160 -11.86 98.86 44.30
N LEU A 161 -10.60 98.45 44.51
CA LEU A 161 -9.61 99.28 45.19
C LEU A 161 -9.28 100.58 44.42
N SER A 162 -9.47 100.64 43.10
CA SER A 162 -9.37 101.91 42.36
C SER A 162 -10.52 102.87 42.61
N ALA A 163 -11.74 102.37 42.73
CA ALA A 163 -12.92 103.21 42.97
C ALA A 163 -12.86 103.90 44.35
N ASP A 164 -12.51 103.16 45.41
CA ASP A 164 -12.41 103.70 46.77
C ASP A 164 -11.31 104.77 46.90
N CYS A 165 -10.19 104.62 46.18
CA CYS A 165 -9.14 105.64 46.11
C CYS A 165 -9.61 106.95 45.48
N GLU A 166 -10.46 106.88 44.46
CA GLU A 166 -11.00 108.05 43.77
C GLU A 166 -11.96 108.84 44.68
N GLU A 167 -12.77 108.12 45.47
CA GLU A 167 -13.61 108.72 46.51
C GLU A 167 -12.77 109.43 47.59
N LEU A 168 -11.75 108.78 48.15
CA LEU A 168 -10.88 109.37 49.18
C LEU A 168 -10.15 110.64 48.69
N LYS A 169 -9.79 110.68 47.41
CA LYS A 169 -9.21 111.88 46.78
C LYS A 169 -10.19 113.06 46.85
N SER A 170 -11.45 112.83 46.48
CA SER A 170 -12.49 113.87 46.50
C SER A 170 -12.74 114.42 47.91
N LEU A 171 -12.69 113.56 48.94
CA LEU A 171 -12.81 113.96 50.34
C LEU A 171 -11.60 114.77 50.82
N SER A 172 -10.40 114.41 50.35
CA SER A 172 -9.18 115.14 50.67
C SER A 172 -9.23 116.59 50.17
N ASP A 173 -9.69 116.80 48.94
CA ASP A 173 -9.78 118.13 48.34
C ASP A 173 -10.76 119.03 49.11
N GLN A 174 -11.92 118.50 49.53
CA GLN A 174 -12.90 119.22 50.35
C GLN A 174 -12.37 119.60 51.74
N ALA A 175 -11.59 118.71 52.37
CA ALA A 175 -11.02 118.96 53.70
C ALA A 175 -9.99 120.08 53.68
N VAL A 176 -9.14 120.11 52.64
CA VAL A 176 -8.13 121.15 52.44
C VAL A 176 -8.80 122.52 52.27
N GLU A 177 -9.84 122.61 51.45
CA GLU A 177 -10.60 123.84 51.21
C GLU A 177 -11.23 124.39 52.52
N MET A 178 -11.78 123.51 53.37
CA MET A 178 -12.35 123.89 54.66
C MET A 178 -11.33 124.51 55.62
N VAL A 179 -10.11 123.96 55.70
CA VAL A 179 -9.07 124.46 56.63
C VAL A 179 -8.45 125.76 56.14
N GLN A 180 -8.28 125.91 54.82
CA GLN A 180 -7.78 127.16 54.22
C GLN A 180 -8.73 128.34 54.45
N ASN A 181 -10.04 128.15 54.23
CA ASN A 181 -11.05 129.20 54.45
C ASN A 181 -11.13 129.67 55.91
N ARG A 182 -10.80 128.81 56.88
CA ARG A 182 -10.79 129.17 58.31
C ARG A 182 -9.53 129.91 58.76
N ARG A 183 -8.56 130.16 57.87
CA ARG A 183 -7.23 130.74 58.17
C ARG A 183 -6.51 130.05 59.35
N HIS A 184 -6.83 128.79 59.59
CA HIS A 184 -6.20 127.95 60.61
C HIS A 184 -5.10 127.05 60.02
N TRP A 185 -4.63 127.41 58.82
CA TRP A 185 -3.57 126.70 58.12
C TRP A 185 -2.22 126.92 58.81
N ARG A 186 -1.55 125.84 59.19
CA ARG A 186 -0.13 125.84 59.56
C ARG A 186 0.63 124.99 58.55
N GLU A 187 1.77 125.50 58.07
CA GLU A 187 2.71 124.67 57.32
C GLU A 187 3.56 123.90 58.33
N GLU A 188 3.23 122.62 58.53
CA GLU A 188 4.10 121.67 59.23
C GLU A 188 4.39 120.46 58.33
N PRO A 189 5.57 119.81 58.47
CA PRO A 189 6.02 118.77 57.56
C PRO A 189 5.19 117.48 57.70
N PHE A 190 4.97 116.84 56.56
CA PHE A 190 4.25 115.58 56.39
C PHE A 190 4.99 114.41 57.07
N SER A 191 4.31 113.64 57.93
CA SER A 191 4.87 112.41 58.50
C SER A 191 4.77 111.24 57.52
N LEU A 192 5.86 110.47 57.40
CA LEU A 192 5.95 109.30 56.51
C LEU A 192 4.99 108.15 56.92
N PRO A 193 4.32 107.49 55.97
CA PRO A 193 3.43 106.33 56.16
C PRO A 193 4.02 105.11 56.87
N ARG A 194 3.11 104.27 57.42
CA ARG A 194 3.43 102.93 57.99
C ARG A 194 4.02 101.99 56.91
N GLY A 195 5.00 101.16 57.28
CA GLY A 195 5.76 100.29 56.37
C GLY A 195 4.94 99.20 55.66
N PRO A 196 5.53 98.52 54.64
CA PRO A 196 4.82 97.59 53.77
C PRO A 196 4.23 96.38 54.54
N GLY A 197 2.98 96.00 54.24
CA GLY A 197 2.36 94.74 54.71
C GLY A 197 2.99 93.49 54.07
N ALA A 198 2.68 92.30 54.62
CA ALA A 198 3.30 91.05 54.19
C ALA A 198 2.58 90.40 53.00
N ASN A 199 1.24 90.45 52.97
CA ASN A 199 0.43 89.72 51.98
C ASN A 199 -0.66 90.59 51.31
N ARG A 200 -1.15 90.16 50.14
CA ARG A 200 -2.21 90.83 49.36
C ARG A 200 -3.46 91.13 50.21
N GLU A 201 -3.93 90.15 50.97
CA GLU A 201 -5.13 90.30 51.82
C GLU A 201 -4.88 91.28 52.98
N GLU A 202 -3.69 91.27 53.56
CA GLU A 202 -3.32 92.21 54.62
C GLU A 202 -3.25 93.65 54.11
N MET A 203 -2.80 93.87 52.87
CA MET A 203 -2.80 95.18 52.23
C MET A 203 -4.23 95.68 51.92
N GLU A 204 -5.13 94.76 51.58
CA GLU A 204 -6.55 95.07 51.37
C GLU A 204 -7.22 95.49 52.68
N THR A 205 -7.00 94.75 53.77
CA THR A 205 -7.52 95.12 55.10
C THR A 205 -6.96 96.46 55.58
N ARG A 206 -5.64 96.70 55.44
CA ARG A 206 -5.02 97.98 55.82
C ARG A 206 -5.49 99.16 54.95
N PHE A 207 -5.85 98.90 53.69
CA PHE A 207 -6.49 99.89 52.83
C PHE A 207 -7.88 100.26 53.37
N ASP A 208 -8.71 99.26 53.66
CA ASP A 208 -10.07 99.44 54.17
C ASP A 208 -10.07 100.19 55.52
N GLU A 209 -9.18 99.81 56.44
CA GLU A 209 -9.00 100.49 57.74
C GLU A 209 -8.62 101.96 57.57
N ALA A 210 -7.62 102.26 56.74
CA ALA A 210 -7.18 103.63 56.49
C ALA A 210 -8.26 104.47 55.77
N ALA A 211 -9.00 103.88 54.84
CA ALA A 211 -10.11 104.54 54.16
C ALA A 211 -11.24 104.91 55.14
N GLN A 212 -11.59 104.00 56.05
CA GLN A 212 -12.64 104.22 57.05
C GLN A 212 -12.24 105.28 58.08
N GLU A 213 -11.01 105.22 58.60
CA GLU A 213 -10.49 106.21 59.56
C GLU A 213 -10.40 107.62 58.94
N ALA A 214 -10.02 107.72 57.66
CA ALA A 214 -10.05 108.99 56.92
C ALA A 214 -11.49 109.56 56.87
N ARG A 215 -12.50 108.75 56.51
CA ARG A 215 -13.89 109.20 56.46
C ARG A 215 -14.40 109.71 57.83
N GLU A 216 -14.02 109.04 58.92
CA GLU A 216 -14.41 109.47 60.28
C GLU A 216 -13.79 110.80 60.72
N GLN A 217 -12.50 111.02 60.43
CA GLN A 217 -11.82 112.26 60.78
C GLN A 217 -12.36 113.45 59.98
N PHE A 218 -12.72 113.23 58.71
CA PHE A 218 -13.40 114.25 57.91
C PHE A 218 -14.73 114.68 58.53
N LYS A 219 -15.53 113.73 59.02
CA LYS A 219 -16.80 114.01 59.71
C LYS A 219 -16.61 114.85 60.98
N LYS A 220 -15.56 114.58 61.76
CA LYS A 220 -15.19 115.38 62.95
C LYS A 220 -14.75 116.80 62.60
N LEU A 221 -14.10 117.00 61.45
CA LEU A 221 -13.70 118.33 60.95
C LEU A 221 -14.93 119.20 60.60
N GLN A 222 -16.00 118.57 60.09
CA GLN A 222 -17.23 119.24 59.68
C GLN A 222 -18.09 119.72 60.86
N SER A 223 -18.07 119.02 62.00
CA SER A 223 -18.97 119.27 63.14
C SER A 223 -18.54 120.39 64.12
N GLN A 224 -17.47 121.14 63.84
CA GLN A 224 -16.92 122.14 64.77
C GLN A 224 -17.59 123.53 64.64
N PHE A 225 -18.60 123.81 65.49
CA PHE A 225 -19.41 125.05 65.46
C PHE A 225 -18.65 126.33 65.86
N LEU A 226 -17.82 126.28 66.92
CA LEU A 226 -17.05 127.43 67.42
C LEU A 226 -16.03 127.96 66.40
N SER A 227 -15.38 127.06 65.65
CA SER A 227 -14.46 127.43 64.55
C SER A 227 -15.19 128.16 63.42
N ARG A 228 -16.46 127.82 63.19
CA ARG A 228 -17.28 128.41 62.12
C ARG A 228 -17.76 129.83 62.47
N MET A 229 -18.05 130.10 63.75
CA MET A 229 -18.52 131.43 64.20
C MET A 229 -17.38 132.45 64.36
N LEU A 230 -16.18 131.96 64.70
CA LEU A 230 -14.95 132.76 64.87
C LEU A 230 -14.16 132.95 63.56
N SER A 231 -14.73 132.57 62.41
CA SER A 231 -14.12 132.76 61.09
C SER A 231 -14.84 133.84 60.29
N GLY A 232 -14.09 134.78 59.70
CA GLY A 232 -14.63 135.85 58.85
C GLY A 232 -15.34 136.97 59.61
N THR A 233 -16.45 137.47 59.06
CA THR A 233 -17.23 138.59 59.62
C THR A 233 -17.86 138.31 60.98
N GLY A 234 -17.99 137.03 61.38
CA GLY A 234 -18.52 136.64 62.69
C GLY A 234 -17.67 137.11 63.88
N LEU A 235 -16.35 137.28 63.69
CA LEU A 235 -15.42 137.74 64.72
C LEU A 235 -15.75 139.18 65.18
N ILE A 236 -16.26 140.01 64.28
CA ILE A 236 -16.66 141.40 64.55
C ILE A 236 -17.91 141.44 65.44
N TRP A 237 -18.90 140.59 65.13
CA TRP A 237 -20.16 140.53 65.88
C TRP A 237 -19.95 139.97 67.30
N VAL A 238 -19.13 138.93 67.45
CA VAL A 238 -18.79 138.38 68.78
C VAL A 238 -18.07 139.42 69.64
N GLY A 239 -17.19 140.23 69.04
CA GLY A 239 -16.49 141.29 69.77
C GLY A 239 -17.37 142.45 70.24
N LEU A 240 -18.29 142.90 69.39
CA LEU A 240 -19.25 143.95 69.75
C LEU A 240 -20.17 143.52 70.91
N LEU A 241 -20.62 142.27 70.90
CA LEU A 241 -21.55 141.73 71.89
C LEU A 241 -20.91 141.62 73.29
N LEU A 242 -19.60 141.35 73.37
CA LEU A 242 -18.86 141.32 74.62
C LEU A 242 -18.48 142.73 75.14
N TRP A 243 -18.25 143.68 74.24
CA TRP A 243 -17.74 145.00 74.61
C TRP A 243 -18.81 145.93 75.18
N LEU A 244 -19.98 146.00 74.55
CA LEU A 244 -21.07 146.91 74.95
C LEU A 244 -21.52 146.73 76.42
N PRO A 245 -21.75 145.50 76.94
CA PRO A 245 -22.13 145.30 78.33
C PRO A 245 -21.00 145.67 79.30
N ALA A 246 -19.76 145.29 78.97
CA ALA A 246 -18.60 145.56 79.81
C ALA A 246 -18.35 147.07 79.96
N PHE A 247 -18.47 147.83 78.86
CA PHE A 247 -18.38 149.29 78.89
C PHE A 247 -19.51 149.92 79.72
N GLY A 248 -20.75 149.47 79.52
CA GLY A 248 -21.91 150.00 80.25
C GLY A 248 -21.79 149.85 81.78
N VAL A 249 -21.29 148.70 82.25
CA VAL A 249 -21.07 148.45 83.69
C VAL A 249 -20.01 149.40 84.25
N LEU A 250 -18.88 149.55 83.57
CA LEU A 250 -17.73 150.31 84.07
C LEU A 250 -17.99 151.83 84.04
N ALA A 251 -18.67 152.33 83.02
CA ALA A 251 -18.98 153.75 82.86
C ALA A 251 -20.12 154.24 83.77
N GLY A 252 -21.14 153.41 84.02
CA GLY A 252 -22.39 153.84 84.66
C GLY A 252 -22.49 153.56 86.17
N LEU A 253 -21.88 152.47 86.66
CA LEU A 253 -22.06 152.03 88.05
C LEU A 253 -20.91 152.40 89.00
N VAL A 254 -19.74 152.74 88.45
CA VAL A 254 -18.54 153.01 89.24
C VAL A 254 -18.25 154.51 89.22
N HIS A 255 -18.50 155.19 90.35
CA HIS A 255 -18.20 156.63 90.47
C HIS A 255 -16.69 156.86 90.72
N PRO A 256 -16.08 157.91 90.14
CA PRO A 256 -14.63 158.16 90.20
C PRO A 256 -14.05 158.23 91.63
N GLU A 257 -14.86 158.67 92.59
CA GLU A 257 -14.49 158.74 94.01
C GLU A 257 -14.21 157.36 94.63
N ALA A 258 -14.91 156.31 94.18
CA ALA A 258 -14.69 154.93 94.66
C ALA A 258 -13.31 154.39 94.27
N LEU A 259 -12.68 154.98 93.25
CA LEU A 259 -11.35 154.62 92.77
C LEU A 259 -10.27 155.64 93.22
N GLY A 260 -10.61 156.59 94.11
CA GLY A 260 -9.68 157.57 94.67
C GLY A 260 -9.28 158.70 93.72
N LEU A 261 -10.07 158.94 92.66
CA LEU A 261 -9.73 159.85 91.56
C LEU A 261 -10.52 161.17 91.66
N ASN A 262 -10.14 162.06 92.60
CA ASN A 262 -10.96 163.23 92.97
C ASN A 262 -10.80 164.48 92.06
N ASN A 263 -9.98 164.42 91.01
CA ASN A 263 -9.66 165.59 90.16
C ASN A 263 -10.00 165.39 88.67
N LEU A 264 -10.78 164.37 88.32
CA LEU A 264 -11.14 164.07 86.93
C LEU A 264 -12.55 164.57 86.60
N SER A 265 -12.65 165.41 85.57
CA SER A 265 -13.92 165.83 85.00
C SER A 265 -14.67 164.63 84.40
N GLY A 266 -16.00 164.65 84.45
CA GLY A 266 -16.83 163.49 84.07
C GLY A 266 -16.61 162.95 82.65
N THR A 267 -16.12 163.76 81.71
CA THR A 267 -15.82 163.32 80.34
C THR A 267 -14.55 162.45 80.25
N ALA A 268 -13.57 162.68 81.12
CA ALA A 268 -12.34 161.89 81.12
C ALA A 268 -12.58 160.45 81.59
N TRP A 269 -13.55 160.23 82.49
CA TRP A 269 -13.92 158.89 82.99
C TRP A 269 -14.54 157.98 81.91
N LEU A 270 -15.34 158.54 81.00
CA LEU A 270 -15.96 157.77 79.92
C LEU A 270 -14.94 157.25 78.90
N VAL A 271 -13.88 158.02 78.63
CA VAL A 271 -12.86 157.61 77.64
C VAL A 271 -11.95 156.51 78.20
N THR A 272 -11.55 156.60 79.46
CA THR A 272 -10.69 155.59 80.08
C THR A 272 -11.42 154.26 80.28
N SER A 273 -12.69 154.30 80.67
CA SER A 273 -13.52 153.09 80.78
C SER A 273 -13.77 152.40 79.42
N ALA A 274 -13.93 153.16 78.33
CA ALA A 274 -14.05 152.61 76.97
C ALA A 274 -12.76 151.89 76.53
N GLY A 275 -11.61 152.49 76.79
CA GLY A 275 -10.31 151.92 76.41
C GLY A 275 -9.99 150.61 77.13
N VAL A 276 -10.22 150.55 78.45
CA VAL A 276 -9.92 149.36 79.25
C VAL A 276 -10.81 148.17 78.87
N THR A 277 -12.11 148.42 78.66
CA THR A 277 -13.07 147.36 78.32
C THR A 277 -12.83 146.80 76.92
N PHE A 278 -12.41 147.64 75.96
CA PHE A 278 -12.06 147.17 74.61
C PHE A 278 -10.86 146.22 74.64
N ALA A 279 -9.80 146.60 75.35
CA ALA A 279 -8.58 145.78 75.48
C ALA A 279 -8.89 144.40 76.11
N LEU A 280 -9.77 144.36 77.11
CA LEU A 280 -10.14 143.11 77.78
C LEU A 280 -10.95 142.17 76.87
N THR A 281 -11.87 142.71 76.08
CA THR A 281 -12.64 141.90 75.10
C THR A 281 -11.80 141.40 73.95
N ALA A 282 -10.87 142.21 73.43
CA ALA A 282 -9.91 141.77 72.42
C ALA A 282 -9.06 140.58 72.93
N PHE A 283 -8.67 140.61 74.21
CA PHE A 283 -7.91 139.53 74.83
C PHE A 283 -8.70 138.22 74.92
N ILE A 284 -10.00 138.28 75.25
CA ILE A 284 -10.87 137.09 75.31
C ILE A 284 -11.07 136.46 73.92
N ILE A 285 -11.31 137.28 72.89
CA ILE A 285 -11.49 136.80 71.51
C ILE A 285 -10.22 136.12 71.00
N MET A 286 -9.05 136.67 71.31
CA MET A 286 -7.77 136.07 70.94
C MET A 286 -7.59 134.66 71.53
N ILE A 287 -7.98 134.44 72.80
CA ILE A 287 -7.96 133.12 73.44
C ILE A 287 -8.95 132.16 72.75
N LEU A 288 -10.16 132.62 72.45
CA LEU A 288 -11.17 131.81 71.76
C LEU A 288 -10.73 131.42 70.34
N TRP A 289 -10.10 132.33 69.60
CA TRP A 289 -9.57 132.03 68.26
C TRP A 289 -8.43 131.01 68.31
N PHE A 290 -7.50 131.13 69.27
CA PHE A 290 -6.39 130.19 69.42
C PHE A 290 -6.85 128.78 69.81
N THR A 291 -7.88 128.66 70.65
CA THR A 291 -8.47 127.35 71.02
C THR A 291 -9.22 126.69 69.86
N ALA A 292 -9.93 127.48 69.04
CA ALA A 292 -10.61 126.98 67.84
C ALA A 292 -9.62 126.54 66.74
N ALA A 293 -8.52 127.29 66.55
CA ALA A 293 -7.46 126.93 65.62
C ALA A 293 -6.80 125.61 66.00
N ARG A 294 -6.51 125.40 67.30
CA ARG A 294 -5.91 124.16 67.80
C ARG A 294 -6.80 122.94 67.58
N LYS A 295 -8.10 123.04 67.88
CA LYS A 295 -9.07 121.95 67.66
C LYS A 295 -9.31 121.60 66.19
N THR A 296 -9.23 122.58 65.30
CA THR A 296 -9.35 122.33 63.85
C THR A 296 -8.12 121.57 63.34
N TRP A 297 -6.93 121.94 63.82
CA TRP A 297 -5.67 121.29 63.43
C TRP A 297 -5.53 119.87 63.98
N GLU A 298 -5.92 119.63 65.24
CA GLU A 298 -5.91 118.29 65.86
C GLU A 298 -6.80 117.28 65.11
N ALA A 299 -7.85 117.73 64.41
CA ALA A 299 -8.70 116.86 63.58
C ALA A 299 -8.19 116.69 62.13
N PHE A 300 -7.50 117.69 61.57
CA PHE A 300 -7.05 117.66 60.17
C PHE A 300 -5.79 116.81 59.93
N GLN A 301 -4.89 116.77 60.91
CA GLN A 301 -3.64 115.98 60.83
C GLN A 301 -3.87 114.48 60.63
N PRO A 302 -4.66 113.78 61.48
CA PRO A 302 -4.88 112.34 61.30
C PRO A 302 -5.56 112.02 59.96
N PHE A 303 -6.49 112.87 59.51
CA PHE A 303 -7.16 112.69 58.21
C PHE A 303 -6.17 112.57 57.03
N ARG A 304 -5.18 113.46 56.95
CA ARG A 304 -4.20 113.43 55.85
C ARG A 304 -3.30 112.19 55.88
N ILE A 305 -2.99 111.69 57.08
CA ILE A 305 -2.18 110.49 57.26
C ILE A 305 -2.93 109.27 56.73
N HIS A 306 -4.20 109.10 57.14
CA HIS A 306 -5.01 107.95 56.71
C HIS A 306 -5.27 107.93 55.20
N VAL A 307 -5.50 109.09 54.58
CA VAL A 307 -5.62 109.19 53.10
C VAL A 307 -4.33 108.76 52.40
N SER A 308 -3.17 109.19 52.90
CA SER A 308 -1.88 108.79 52.32
C SER A 308 -1.58 107.30 52.49
N ASP A 309 -1.91 106.74 53.66
CA ASP A 309 -1.74 105.31 53.94
C ASP A 309 -2.60 104.45 53.00
N ALA A 310 -3.85 104.86 52.73
CA ALA A 310 -4.72 104.18 51.76
C ALA A 310 -4.10 104.16 50.35
N PHE A 311 -3.62 105.29 49.83
CA PHE A 311 -3.00 105.32 48.49
C PHE A 311 -1.74 104.44 48.38
N GLN A 312 -0.92 104.36 49.43
CA GLN A 312 0.26 103.51 49.41
C GLN A 312 -0.08 102.02 49.45
N ASN A 313 -1.04 101.62 50.29
CA ASN A 313 -1.48 100.23 50.39
C ASN A 313 -2.04 99.72 49.05
N GLN A 314 -2.80 100.55 48.33
CA GLN A 314 -3.29 100.21 46.98
C GLN A 314 -2.13 99.96 45.99
N LYS A 315 -1.11 100.82 45.99
CA LYS A 315 0.04 100.68 45.09
C LYS A 315 0.85 99.41 45.38
N GLN A 316 1.03 99.08 46.66
CA GLN A 316 1.73 97.86 47.07
C GLN A 316 0.93 96.60 46.73
N TRP A 317 -0.39 96.61 46.93
CA TRP A 317 -1.29 95.52 46.56
C TRP A 317 -1.15 95.15 45.07
N ARG A 318 -1.15 96.15 44.17
CA ARG A 318 -0.99 95.92 42.72
C ARG A 318 0.33 95.24 42.36
N LYS A 319 1.42 95.60 43.06
CA LYS A 319 2.74 95.00 42.81
C LYS A 319 2.79 93.54 43.25
N VAL A 320 2.22 93.22 44.42
CA VAL A 320 2.19 91.85 44.95
C VAL A 320 1.29 90.95 44.08
N ALA A 321 0.11 91.42 43.70
CA ALA A 321 -0.82 90.66 42.87
C ALA A 321 -0.23 90.28 41.51
N LYS A 322 0.53 91.18 40.87
CA LYS A 322 1.21 90.89 39.59
C LYS A 322 2.30 89.82 39.72
N ASN A 323 3.06 89.85 40.82
CA ASN A 323 4.11 88.87 41.07
C ASN A 323 3.54 87.48 41.41
N GLU A 324 2.41 87.42 42.11
CA GLU A 324 1.71 86.15 42.40
C GLU A 324 1.12 85.51 41.14
N LEU A 325 0.53 86.32 40.24
CA LEU A 325 0.02 85.84 38.96
C LEU A 325 1.12 85.18 38.12
N ALA A 326 2.28 85.83 37.98
CA ALA A 326 3.41 85.30 37.22
C ALA A 326 3.96 83.97 37.80
N ARG A 327 4.03 83.84 39.13
CA ARG A 327 4.45 82.58 39.79
C ARG A 327 3.48 81.43 39.53
N MET A 328 2.17 81.73 39.47
CA MET A 328 1.15 80.72 39.18
C MET A 328 1.14 80.31 37.70
N GLU A 329 1.39 81.24 36.78
CA GLU A 329 1.59 80.93 35.34
C GLU A 329 2.75 79.95 35.13
N GLU A 330 3.91 80.23 35.73
CA GLU A 330 5.09 79.36 35.64
C GLU A 330 4.83 77.98 36.26
N SER A 331 4.17 77.92 37.42
CA SER A 331 3.81 76.67 38.08
C SER A 331 2.80 75.84 37.26
N CYS A 332 1.87 76.49 36.56
CA CYS A 332 0.91 75.85 35.67
C CYS A 332 1.64 75.20 34.48
N GLU A 333 2.55 75.92 33.83
CA GLU A 333 3.31 75.43 32.68
C GLU A 333 4.18 74.22 33.05
N GLN A 334 4.89 74.29 34.18
CA GLN A 334 5.69 73.16 34.68
C GLN A 334 4.84 71.90 34.95
N ARG A 335 3.66 72.05 35.57
CA ARG A 335 2.74 70.93 35.81
C ARG A 335 2.16 70.37 34.52
N HIS A 336 1.83 71.22 33.56
CA HIS A 336 1.33 70.80 32.25
C HIS A 336 2.38 69.97 31.50
N GLN A 337 3.62 70.44 31.43
CA GLN A 337 4.72 69.71 30.80
C GLN A 337 5.03 68.38 31.51
N ALA A 338 4.96 68.34 32.84
CA ALA A 338 5.12 67.11 33.60
C ALA A 338 4.02 66.08 33.27
N MET A 339 2.76 66.52 33.13
CA MET A 339 1.65 65.66 32.73
C MET A 339 1.80 65.13 31.30
N VAL A 340 2.22 65.96 30.33
CA VAL A 340 2.46 65.51 28.95
C VAL A 340 3.61 64.50 28.90
N LYS A 341 4.73 64.77 29.58
CA LYS A 341 5.86 63.82 29.66
C LYS A 341 5.46 62.49 30.32
N HIS A 342 4.66 62.53 31.37
CA HIS A 342 4.15 61.32 32.01
C HIS A 342 3.30 60.50 31.03
N ARG A 343 2.39 61.14 30.29
CA ARG A 343 1.60 60.48 29.24
C ARG A 343 2.47 59.84 28.17
N GLU A 344 3.43 60.57 27.60
CA GLU A 344 4.30 60.04 26.54
C GLU A 344 5.11 58.83 27.01
N ASN A 345 5.65 58.89 28.23
CA ASN A 345 6.42 57.79 28.81
C ASN A 345 5.53 56.58 29.10
N SER A 346 4.31 56.79 29.62
CA SER A 346 3.34 55.70 29.84
C SER A 346 2.89 55.07 28.54
N LEU A 347 2.57 55.86 27.50
CA LEU A 347 2.21 55.33 26.18
C LEU A 347 3.35 54.52 25.55
N LYS A 348 4.60 55.00 25.65
CA LYS A 348 5.78 54.23 25.19
C LYS A 348 5.92 52.89 25.92
N ARG A 349 5.73 52.87 27.23
CA ARG A 349 5.75 51.63 28.02
C ARG A 349 4.65 50.66 27.55
N PHE A 350 3.42 51.13 27.43
CA PHE A 350 2.31 50.29 26.95
C PHE A 350 2.53 49.78 25.52
N THR A 351 3.11 50.59 24.62
CA THR A 351 3.46 50.10 23.27
C THR A 351 4.54 49.03 23.32
N SER A 352 5.57 49.18 24.15
CA SER A 352 6.64 48.18 24.26
C SER A 352 6.15 46.88 24.88
N GLU A 353 5.33 46.95 25.94
CA GLU A 353 4.72 45.77 26.57
C GLU A 353 3.79 45.01 25.60
N ARG A 354 3.00 45.74 24.80
CA ARG A 354 2.18 45.14 23.73
C ARG A 354 3.06 44.44 22.70
N ASP A 355 4.07 45.12 22.17
CA ASP A 355 4.93 44.58 21.11
C ASP A 355 5.70 43.35 21.59
N GLU A 356 6.20 43.35 22.84
CA GLU A 356 6.87 42.19 23.45
C GLU A 356 5.92 40.99 23.58
N LYS A 357 4.69 41.21 24.08
CA LYS A 357 3.67 40.15 24.16
C LYS A 357 3.29 39.61 22.78
N LEU A 358 3.04 40.48 21.80
CA LEU A 358 2.71 40.06 20.43
C LEU A 358 3.85 39.23 19.80
N GLN A 359 5.12 39.62 20.01
CA GLN A 359 6.26 38.83 19.54
C GLN A 359 6.33 37.46 20.22
N SER A 360 6.04 37.38 21.53
CA SER A 360 6.00 36.10 22.24
C SER A 360 4.93 35.16 21.69
N PHE A 361 3.74 35.69 21.36
CA PHE A 361 2.65 34.92 20.76
C PHE A 361 2.97 34.48 19.33
N ILE A 362 3.61 35.33 18.52
CA ILE A 362 4.07 34.96 17.17
C ILE A 362 5.05 33.78 17.26
N GLN A 363 5.98 33.82 18.22
CA GLN A 363 6.95 32.76 18.41
C GLN A 363 6.29 31.46 18.89
N GLU A 364 5.35 31.53 19.83
CA GLU A 364 4.59 30.37 20.32
C GLU A 364 3.71 29.74 19.22
N ARG A 365 3.05 30.57 18.40
CA ARG A 365 2.30 30.11 17.23
C ARG A 365 3.22 29.35 16.27
N ARG A 366 4.40 29.91 15.97
CA ARG A 366 5.36 29.30 15.04
C ARG A 366 5.87 27.95 15.55
N THR A 367 6.22 27.84 16.83
CA THR A 367 6.68 26.57 17.41
C THR A 367 5.56 25.53 17.45
N THR A 368 4.34 25.95 17.78
CA THR A 368 3.16 25.07 17.81
C THR A 368 2.84 24.53 16.42
N LEU A 369 2.75 25.40 15.40
CA LEU A 369 2.50 24.99 14.01
C LEU A 369 3.60 24.07 13.48
N SER A 370 4.87 24.38 13.76
CA SER A 370 6.00 23.55 13.34
C SER A 370 5.95 22.15 13.98
N ARG A 371 5.57 22.05 15.26
CA ARG A 371 5.40 20.76 15.95
C ARG A 371 4.27 19.94 15.32
N ILE A 372 3.13 20.55 15.03
CA ILE A 372 1.99 19.89 14.37
C ILE A 372 2.42 19.36 12.99
N GLU A 373 3.14 20.17 12.21
CA GLU A 373 3.64 19.76 10.89
C GLU A 373 4.65 18.61 10.97
N GLN A 374 5.56 18.65 11.95
CA GLN A 374 6.51 17.57 12.17
C GLN A 374 5.80 16.27 12.57
N THR A 375 4.86 16.33 13.51
CA THR A 375 4.06 15.15 13.90
C THR A 375 3.26 14.59 12.72
N ARG A 376 2.60 15.45 11.93
CA ARG A 376 1.91 15.02 10.70
C ARG A 376 2.86 14.32 9.74
N ALA A 377 4.02 14.90 9.47
CA ALA A 377 4.99 14.32 8.54
C ALA A 377 5.48 12.95 9.01
N THR A 378 5.83 12.80 10.29
CA THR A 378 6.25 11.51 10.85
C THR A 378 5.15 10.46 10.81
N GLN A 379 3.90 10.83 11.11
CA GLN A 379 2.77 9.90 11.05
C GLN A 379 2.45 9.46 9.61
N LEU A 380 2.48 10.39 8.64
CA LEU A 380 2.30 10.07 7.23
C LEU A 380 3.41 9.15 6.71
N GLN A 381 4.67 9.39 7.10
CA GLN A 381 5.77 8.52 6.72
C GLN A 381 5.61 7.10 7.31
N ALA A 382 5.24 6.96 8.58
CA ALA A 382 5.05 5.66 9.21
C ALA A 382 3.90 4.85 8.56
N ILE A 383 2.80 5.53 8.20
CA ILE A 383 1.69 4.90 7.48
C ILE A 383 2.09 4.52 6.04
N GLN A 384 2.88 5.36 5.35
CA GLN A 384 3.43 5.03 4.03
C GLN A 384 4.33 3.79 4.08
N GLU A 385 5.25 3.72 5.04
CA GLU A 385 6.14 2.56 5.22
C GLU A 385 5.36 1.28 5.51
N THR A 386 4.31 1.38 6.34
CA THR A 386 3.42 0.25 6.64
C THR A 386 2.65 -0.19 5.39
N HIS A 387 2.10 0.74 4.62
CA HIS A 387 1.41 0.47 3.36
C HIS A 387 2.33 -0.24 2.36
N ASP A 388 3.54 0.29 2.15
CA ASP A 388 4.48 -0.27 1.18
C ASP A 388 4.92 -1.69 1.59
N HIS A 389 5.09 -1.92 2.90
CA HIS A 389 5.39 -3.25 3.44
C HIS A 389 4.22 -4.23 3.27
N GLU A 390 3.00 -3.85 3.63
CA GLU A 390 1.80 -4.69 3.46
C GLU A 390 1.57 -5.00 1.97
N ARG A 391 1.75 -4.02 1.08
CA ARG A 391 1.61 -4.24 -0.36
C ARG A 391 2.68 -5.17 -0.91
N ALA A 392 3.94 -5.01 -0.51
CA ALA A 392 5.03 -5.90 -0.93
C ALA A 392 4.83 -7.35 -0.42
N THR A 393 4.28 -7.53 0.77
CA THR A 393 3.98 -8.87 1.32
C THR A 393 2.78 -9.52 0.62
N ALA A 394 1.74 -8.74 0.28
CA ALA A 394 0.62 -9.21 -0.55
C ALA A 394 1.08 -9.63 -1.94
N GLU A 395 1.92 -8.82 -2.60
CA GLU A 395 2.52 -9.14 -3.90
C GLU A 395 3.34 -10.43 -3.85
N ARG A 396 4.21 -10.57 -2.85
CA ARG A 396 5.05 -11.77 -2.70
C ARG A 396 4.22 -13.03 -2.45
N THR A 397 3.16 -12.92 -1.65
CA THR A 397 2.25 -14.04 -1.39
C THR A 397 1.52 -14.46 -2.67
N HIS A 398 1.04 -13.49 -3.45
CA HIS A 398 0.39 -13.75 -4.74
C HIS A 398 1.37 -14.43 -5.73
N GLN A 399 2.57 -13.87 -5.91
CA GLN A 399 3.60 -14.47 -6.78
C GLN A 399 3.95 -15.92 -6.38
N ASN A 400 4.12 -16.18 -5.07
CA ASN A 400 4.37 -17.53 -4.58
C ASN A 400 3.20 -18.47 -4.85
N ARG A 401 1.96 -17.98 -4.70
CA ARG A 401 0.75 -18.78 -4.95
C ARG A 401 0.61 -19.14 -6.43
N ILE A 402 0.81 -18.16 -7.32
CA ILE A 402 0.80 -18.37 -8.78
C ILE A 402 1.89 -19.38 -9.19
N ALA A 403 3.13 -19.20 -8.69
CA ALA A 403 4.22 -20.13 -8.97
C ALA A 403 3.94 -21.55 -8.47
N GLN A 404 3.28 -21.69 -7.30
CA GLN A 404 2.87 -22.99 -6.77
C GLN A 404 1.82 -23.66 -7.65
N ILE A 405 0.79 -22.92 -8.08
CA ILE A 405 -0.28 -23.43 -8.97
C ILE A 405 0.32 -23.89 -10.30
N GLN A 406 1.18 -23.08 -10.92
CA GLN A 406 1.86 -23.41 -12.17
C GLN A 406 2.75 -24.66 -12.02
N SER A 407 3.53 -24.75 -10.94
CA SER A 407 4.40 -25.90 -10.71
C SER A 407 3.61 -27.20 -10.47
N SER A 408 2.49 -27.16 -9.74
CA SER A 408 1.62 -28.34 -9.58
C SER A 408 0.98 -28.75 -10.90
N TYR A 409 0.51 -27.78 -11.68
CA TYR A 409 -0.07 -28.02 -13.01
C TYR A 409 0.94 -28.68 -13.95
N GLU A 410 2.16 -28.13 -14.05
CA GLU A 410 3.22 -28.69 -14.90
C GLU A 410 3.56 -30.13 -14.49
N THR A 411 3.69 -30.39 -13.19
CA THR A 411 3.99 -31.72 -12.66
C THR A 411 2.88 -32.73 -12.98
N GLU A 412 1.62 -32.36 -12.77
CA GLU A 412 0.48 -33.24 -13.03
C GLU A 412 0.27 -33.48 -14.54
N ARG A 413 0.48 -32.45 -15.36
CA ARG A 413 0.48 -32.55 -16.82
C ARG A 413 1.58 -33.48 -17.34
N GLU A 414 2.81 -33.34 -16.83
CA GLU A 414 3.91 -34.23 -17.21
C GLU A 414 3.67 -35.67 -16.78
N GLN A 415 3.05 -35.90 -15.62
CA GLN A 415 2.68 -37.24 -15.17
C GLN A 415 1.63 -37.89 -16.09
N LEU A 416 0.59 -37.15 -16.47
CA LEU A 416 -0.45 -37.65 -17.38
C LEU A 416 0.11 -38.01 -18.76
N ILE A 417 0.94 -37.12 -19.35
CA ILE A 417 1.59 -37.37 -20.64
C ILE A 417 2.58 -38.54 -20.53
N GLY A 418 3.37 -38.58 -19.45
CA GLY A 418 4.36 -39.63 -19.22
C GLY A 418 3.73 -41.02 -19.07
N GLU A 419 2.58 -41.13 -18.41
CA GLU A 419 1.86 -42.41 -18.28
C GLU A 419 1.34 -42.90 -19.64
N LEU A 420 0.78 -42.01 -20.45
CA LEU A 420 0.33 -42.35 -21.81
C LEU A 420 1.49 -42.85 -22.68
N GLU A 421 2.61 -42.13 -22.69
CA GLU A 421 3.80 -42.56 -23.44
C GLU A 421 4.33 -43.92 -22.95
N ARG A 422 4.29 -44.17 -21.64
CA ARG A 422 4.76 -45.43 -21.05
C ARG A 422 3.89 -46.59 -21.50
N GLN A 423 2.56 -46.43 -21.47
CA GLN A 423 1.62 -47.46 -21.92
C GLN A 423 1.74 -47.74 -23.41
N GLN A 424 1.85 -46.69 -24.25
CA GLN A 424 2.08 -46.84 -25.69
C GLN A 424 3.38 -47.56 -26.00
N LYS A 425 4.48 -47.22 -25.31
CA LYS A 425 5.77 -47.89 -25.47
C LYS A 425 5.71 -49.36 -25.04
N GLU A 426 5.01 -49.67 -23.96
CA GLU A 426 4.86 -51.05 -23.48
C GLU A 426 4.01 -51.89 -24.44
N LYS A 427 2.89 -51.38 -24.95
CA LYS A 427 2.09 -52.06 -25.99
C LYS A 427 2.91 -52.31 -27.27
N ALA A 428 3.57 -51.27 -27.78
CA ALA A 428 4.42 -51.40 -28.96
C ALA A 428 5.54 -52.44 -28.76
N ARG A 429 6.10 -52.50 -27.55
CA ARG A 429 7.09 -53.51 -27.17
C ARG A 429 6.49 -54.92 -27.15
N GLN A 430 5.32 -55.11 -26.53
CA GLN A 430 4.66 -56.43 -26.48
C GLN A 430 4.30 -56.95 -27.87
N ILE A 431 3.77 -56.08 -28.74
CA ILE A 431 3.50 -56.40 -30.15
C ILE A 431 4.81 -56.81 -30.83
N HIS A 432 5.86 -55.99 -30.72
CA HIS A 432 7.15 -56.27 -31.37
C HIS A 432 7.80 -57.57 -30.88
N GLU A 433 7.76 -57.84 -29.57
CA GLU A 433 8.26 -59.09 -28.97
C GLU A 433 7.48 -60.30 -29.52
N CYS A 434 6.15 -60.19 -29.61
CA CYS A 434 5.30 -61.26 -30.13
C CYS A 434 5.54 -61.51 -31.63
N GLN A 435 5.66 -60.46 -32.44
CA GLN A 435 5.99 -60.54 -33.87
C GLN A 435 7.37 -61.18 -34.11
N THR A 436 8.38 -60.75 -33.34
CA THR A 436 9.75 -61.28 -33.47
C THR A 436 9.81 -62.75 -33.12
N ARG A 437 9.14 -63.15 -32.03
CA ARG A 437 9.05 -64.55 -31.61
C ARG A 437 8.30 -65.39 -32.64
N LEU A 438 7.16 -64.91 -33.15
CA LEU A 438 6.38 -65.56 -34.20
C LEU A 438 7.24 -65.84 -35.43
N GLN A 439 7.92 -64.81 -35.95
CA GLN A 439 8.76 -64.93 -37.14
C GLN A 439 9.92 -65.90 -36.92
N SER A 440 10.60 -65.81 -35.77
CA SER A 440 11.72 -66.68 -35.42
C SER A 440 11.29 -68.15 -35.30
N ASP A 441 10.22 -68.42 -34.56
CA ASP A 441 9.73 -69.78 -34.29
C ASP A 441 9.20 -70.43 -35.57
N TRP A 442 8.47 -69.66 -36.40
CA TRP A 442 7.94 -70.15 -37.68
C TRP A 442 9.05 -70.46 -38.68
N ASN A 443 9.99 -69.53 -38.88
CA ASN A 443 11.13 -69.76 -39.77
C ASN A 443 11.97 -70.96 -39.31
N SER A 444 12.22 -71.09 -38.00
CA SER A 444 12.96 -72.22 -37.46
C SER A 444 12.25 -73.56 -37.70
N ALA A 445 10.92 -73.59 -37.56
CA ALA A 445 10.14 -74.80 -37.82
C ALA A 445 10.16 -75.21 -39.30
N ILE A 446 10.00 -74.22 -40.21
CA ILE A 446 10.08 -74.46 -41.66
C ILE A 446 11.47 -74.92 -42.08
N THR A 447 12.54 -74.28 -41.59
CA THR A 447 13.91 -74.71 -41.87
C THR A 447 14.16 -76.14 -41.37
N GLN A 448 13.71 -76.49 -40.15
CA GLN A 448 13.85 -77.85 -39.63
C GLN A 448 13.08 -78.87 -40.48
N PHE A 449 11.89 -78.52 -40.98
CA PHE A 449 11.12 -79.38 -41.87
C PHE A 449 11.81 -79.54 -43.23
N GLN A 450 12.37 -78.44 -43.78
CA GLN A 450 13.13 -78.46 -45.02
C GLN A 450 14.35 -79.37 -44.91
N GLU A 451 15.20 -79.16 -43.90
CA GLU A 451 16.40 -79.98 -43.64
C GLU A 451 16.05 -81.47 -43.54
N MET A 452 14.94 -81.81 -42.89
CA MET A 452 14.50 -83.18 -42.75
C MET A 452 13.96 -83.77 -44.06
N SER A 453 13.23 -82.98 -44.86
CA SER A 453 12.75 -83.41 -46.19
C SER A 453 13.91 -83.65 -47.17
N GLU A 454 14.93 -82.80 -47.12
CA GLU A 454 16.16 -82.95 -47.91
C GLU A 454 16.95 -84.17 -47.44
N TYR A 455 17.06 -84.39 -46.12
CA TYR A 455 17.69 -85.58 -45.55
C TYR A 455 17.01 -86.88 -46.02
N LEU A 456 15.68 -86.98 -45.92
CA LEU A 456 14.94 -88.16 -46.37
C LEU A 456 15.09 -88.40 -47.87
N THR A 457 15.02 -87.33 -48.67
CA THR A 457 15.21 -87.41 -50.13
C THR A 457 16.64 -87.87 -50.47
N GLY A 458 17.65 -87.34 -49.78
CA GLY A 458 19.06 -87.72 -49.95
C GLY A 458 19.32 -89.17 -49.56
N GLU A 459 18.80 -89.64 -48.41
CA GLU A 459 18.86 -91.05 -48.02
C GLU A 459 18.19 -91.95 -49.06
N SER A 460 17.06 -91.51 -49.64
CA SER A 460 16.34 -92.30 -50.63
C SER A 460 17.14 -92.41 -51.92
N GLN A 461 17.76 -91.33 -52.39
CA GLN A 461 18.59 -91.33 -53.60
C GLN A 461 19.87 -92.15 -53.42
N ASN A 462 20.50 -92.09 -52.23
CA ASN A 462 21.71 -92.83 -51.93
C ASN A 462 21.47 -94.35 -51.91
N ARG A 463 20.34 -94.80 -51.35
CA ARG A 463 19.98 -96.23 -51.28
C ARG A 463 19.33 -96.73 -52.56
N PHE A 464 18.62 -95.86 -53.27
CA PHE A 464 17.89 -96.18 -54.49
C PHE A 464 18.25 -95.17 -55.59
N PRO A 465 19.35 -95.42 -56.32
CA PRO A 465 19.84 -94.50 -57.34
C PRO A 465 18.83 -94.27 -58.46
N SER A 466 19.05 -93.25 -59.29
CA SER A 466 18.17 -92.96 -60.41
C SER A 466 18.13 -94.11 -61.42
N TRP A 467 17.06 -94.21 -62.22
CA TRP A 467 16.96 -95.25 -63.25
C TRP A 467 18.13 -95.21 -64.26
N GLN A 468 18.69 -94.02 -64.53
CA GLN A 468 19.85 -93.87 -65.41
C GLN A 468 21.13 -94.44 -64.81
N GLU A 469 21.34 -94.28 -63.50
CA GLU A 469 22.48 -94.85 -62.79
C GLU A 469 22.40 -96.37 -62.67
N ILE A 470 21.19 -96.92 -62.52
CA ILE A 470 20.99 -98.39 -62.51
C ILE A 470 21.34 -99.03 -63.85
N LEU A 471 21.12 -98.30 -64.96
CA LEU A 471 21.45 -98.77 -66.31
C LEU A 471 22.94 -98.66 -66.65
N ASP A 472 23.76 -98.04 -65.80
CA ASP A 472 25.21 -97.95 -65.97
C ASP A 472 25.89 -99.29 -65.62
N GLU A 473 26.91 -99.70 -66.39
CA GLU A 473 27.69 -100.93 -66.14
C GLU A 473 28.42 -100.92 -64.78
N THR A 474 28.57 -99.74 -64.16
CA THR A 474 29.20 -99.56 -62.85
C THR A 474 28.26 -99.79 -61.67
N TRP A 475 26.96 -99.97 -61.90
CA TRP A 475 25.97 -100.25 -60.86
C TRP A 475 26.29 -101.55 -60.11
N LYS A 476 26.07 -101.54 -58.79
CA LYS A 476 26.24 -102.72 -57.94
C LYS A 476 24.91 -103.06 -57.24
N PRO A 477 24.55 -104.35 -57.18
CA PRO A 477 23.33 -104.76 -56.50
C PRO A 477 23.43 -104.50 -54.99
N ALA A 478 22.26 -104.28 -54.37
CA ALA A 478 22.17 -104.09 -52.93
C ALA A 478 22.70 -105.33 -52.18
N THR A 479 23.35 -105.09 -51.04
CA THR A 479 23.89 -106.17 -50.18
C THR A 479 23.08 -106.37 -48.90
N GLN A 480 22.18 -105.45 -48.59
CA GLN A 480 21.34 -105.49 -47.40
C GLN A 480 19.89 -105.24 -47.79
N VAL A 481 18.97 -105.79 -47.00
CA VAL A 481 17.54 -105.50 -47.12
C VAL A 481 17.30 -104.07 -46.61
N PRO A 482 16.69 -103.18 -47.40
CA PRO A 482 16.42 -101.81 -47.00
C PRO A 482 15.19 -101.73 -46.07
N ASP A 483 15.17 -100.71 -45.20
CA ASP A 483 14.07 -100.44 -44.26
C ASP A 483 12.81 -99.84 -44.93
N GLY A 484 12.87 -99.62 -46.26
CA GLY A 484 11.74 -99.14 -47.04
C GLY A 484 12.05 -99.08 -48.53
N ILE A 485 11.02 -99.24 -49.35
CA ILE A 485 11.09 -99.22 -50.82
C ILE A 485 10.43 -97.95 -51.36
N PRO A 486 11.16 -97.04 -52.03
CA PRO A 486 10.58 -95.82 -52.56
C PRO A 486 9.71 -96.12 -53.78
N LEU A 487 8.46 -95.69 -53.73
CA LEU A 487 7.50 -95.80 -54.84
C LEU A 487 7.56 -94.59 -55.78
N GLY A 488 8.05 -93.46 -55.27
CA GLY A 488 8.14 -92.18 -55.97
C GLY A 488 8.35 -91.04 -54.99
N ASN A 489 8.11 -89.81 -55.43
CA ASN A 489 8.11 -88.62 -54.57
C ASN A 489 6.76 -87.93 -54.64
N TYR A 490 6.34 -87.31 -53.55
CA TYR A 490 5.20 -86.41 -53.50
C TYR A 490 5.64 -85.03 -53.03
N VAL A 491 4.91 -84.00 -53.47
CA VAL A 491 5.15 -82.62 -53.05
C VAL A 491 4.10 -82.25 -52.01
N LEU A 492 4.56 -81.91 -50.81
CA LEU A 492 3.74 -81.31 -49.77
C LEU A 492 3.78 -79.80 -49.93
N ASN A 493 2.66 -79.20 -50.33
CA ASN A 493 2.51 -77.75 -50.37
C ASN A 493 1.80 -77.26 -49.11
N LEU A 494 2.33 -76.21 -48.49
CA LEU A 494 1.72 -75.59 -47.31
C LEU A 494 0.35 -74.96 -47.61
N ASP A 495 0.08 -74.58 -48.86
CA ASP A 495 -1.20 -74.00 -49.28
C ASP A 495 -2.38 -74.99 -49.20
N HIS A 496 -2.11 -76.29 -49.32
CA HIS A 496 -3.08 -77.36 -49.21
C HIS A 496 -3.30 -77.81 -47.77
N LEU A 497 -2.48 -77.35 -46.82
CA LEU A 497 -2.67 -77.62 -45.40
C LEU A 497 -3.60 -76.58 -44.76
N PRO A 498 -4.53 -76.98 -43.88
CA PRO A 498 -5.33 -76.04 -43.11
C PRO A 498 -4.43 -75.07 -42.32
N ASN A 499 -4.59 -73.77 -42.59
CA ASN A 499 -3.76 -72.70 -42.03
C ASN A 499 -2.25 -72.83 -42.32
N GLY A 500 -1.84 -73.59 -43.34
CA GLY A 500 -0.42 -73.83 -43.61
C GLY A 500 0.35 -72.59 -44.04
N LEU A 501 -0.30 -71.66 -44.73
CA LEU A 501 0.27 -70.34 -45.05
C LEU A 501 -0.12 -69.28 -44.00
N PRO A 502 0.80 -68.38 -43.64
CA PRO A 502 0.50 -67.21 -42.82
C PRO A 502 -0.52 -66.29 -43.49
N GLU A 503 -1.35 -65.60 -42.69
CA GLU A 503 -2.28 -64.61 -43.21
C GLU A 503 -1.55 -63.31 -43.62
N ASP A 504 -0.52 -62.94 -42.87
CA ASP A 504 0.33 -61.79 -43.17
C ASP A 504 1.51 -62.19 -44.08
N PRO A 505 1.66 -61.55 -45.27
CA PRO A 505 2.79 -61.77 -46.17
C PRO A 505 4.18 -61.59 -45.52
N ALA A 506 4.29 -60.81 -44.43
CA ALA A 506 5.54 -60.60 -43.71
C ALA A 506 6.11 -61.89 -43.08
N TYR A 507 5.27 -62.89 -42.83
CA TYR A 507 5.66 -64.18 -42.23
C TYR A 507 5.78 -65.30 -43.26
N LEU A 508 5.58 -65.03 -44.56
CA LEU A 508 5.65 -66.04 -45.61
C LEU A 508 7.08 -66.63 -45.67
N PRO A 509 7.25 -67.95 -45.55
CA PRO A 509 8.58 -68.56 -45.68
C PRO A 509 9.05 -68.55 -47.14
N GLU A 510 10.37 -68.62 -47.35
CA GLU A 510 10.95 -68.70 -48.69
C GLU A 510 10.54 -69.98 -49.44
N THR A 511 10.42 -71.09 -48.71
CA THR A 511 10.03 -72.40 -49.24
C THR A 511 8.64 -72.77 -48.72
N THR A 512 7.69 -73.00 -49.63
CA THR A 512 6.31 -73.39 -49.32
C THR A 512 5.92 -74.77 -49.85
N ALA A 513 6.83 -75.42 -50.59
CA ALA A 513 6.64 -76.73 -51.19
C ALA A 513 7.85 -77.62 -50.88
N PHE A 514 7.60 -78.82 -50.37
CA PHE A 514 8.62 -79.76 -49.93
C PHE A 514 8.44 -81.10 -50.63
N SER A 515 9.52 -81.61 -51.23
CA SER A 515 9.51 -82.94 -51.85
C SER A 515 9.85 -83.98 -50.79
N LEU A 516 8.99 -84.99 -50.63
CA LEU A 516 9.20 -86.12 -49.73
C LEU A 516 9.11 -87.42 -50.53
N PRO A 517 9.94 -88.43 -50.24
CA PRO A 517 9.80 -89.72 -50.88
C PRO A 517 8.57 -90.46 -50.34
N THR A 518 7.78 -91.05 -51.23
CA THR A 518 6.75 -92.02 -50.88
C THR A 518 7.42 -93.36 -50.66
N VAL A 519 7.59 -93.77 -49.41
CA VAL A 519 8.29 -95.02 -49.08
C VAL A 519 7.33 -96.04 -48.51
N LEU A 520 7.39 -97.25 -49.06
CA LEU A 520 6.71 -98.44 -48.55
C LEU A 520 7.58 -99.06 -47.46
N PRO A 521 7.13 -99.17 -46.20
CA PRO A 521 7.89 -99.81 -45.15
C PRO A 521 8.18 -101.28 -45.49
N PHE A 522 9.45 -101.66 -45.52
CA PHE A 522 9.89 -102.99 -45.88
C PHE A 522 10.97 -103.44 -44.87
N PRO A 523 11.01 -104.71 -44.45
CA PRO A 523 10.12 -105.82 -44.79
C PRO A 523 8.88 -105.92 -43.88
N HIS A 524 8.75 -105.07 -42.86
CA HIS A 524 7.76 -105.25 -41.79
C HIS A 524 6.30 -105.01 -42.17
N SER A 525 6.00 -104.14 -43.16
CA SER A 525 4.62 -103.84 -43.57
C SER A 525 4.53 -103.50 -45.06
N PRO A 526 4.89 -104.44 -45.97
CA PRO A 526 5.07 -104.16 -47.39
C PRO A 526 3.75 -104.21 -48.19
N SER A 527 2.61 -104.37 -47.52
CA SER A 527 1.30 -104.39 -48.19
C SER A 527 0.87 -102.96 -48.53
N PHE A 528 0.60 -102.71 -49.82
CA PHE A 528 0.03 -101.43 -50.25
C PHE A 528 -1.17 -101.64 -51.17
N VAL A 529 -2.11 -100.68 -51.11
CA VAL A 529 -3.31 -100.66 -51.94
C VAL A 529 -3.36 -99.34 -52.67
N LEU A 530 -3.39 -99.39 -54.01
CA LEU A 530 -3.60 -98.21 -54.85
C LEU A 530 -5.08 -98.07 -55.18
N LYS A 531 -5.65 -96.93 -54.85
CA LYS A 531 -7.00 -96.54 -55.25
C LYS A 531 -6.91 -95.35 -56.19
N THR A 532 -7.50 -95.47 -57.36
CA THR A 532 -7.51 -94.39 -58.36
C THR A 532 -8.94 -94.06 -58.79
N GLY A 533 -9.15 -92.82 -59.22
CA GLY A 533 -10.41 -92.39 -59.82
C GLY A 533 -10.56 -92.85 -61.27
N GLU A 534 -11.66 -92.48 -61.92
CA GLU A 534 -11.84 -92.72 -63.35
C GLU A 534 -10.67 -92.11 -64.15
N GLY A 535 -9.94 -92.94 -64.90
CA GLY A 535 -8.81 -92.52 -65.73
C GLY A 535 -7.41 -92.69 -65.11
N GLY A 536 -7.28 -92.95 -63.80
CA GLY A 536 -5.97 -93.07 -63.14
C GLY A 536 -5.30 -94.45 -63.23
N ARG A 537 -5.72 -95.30 -64.17
CA ARG A 537 -5.22 -96.70 -64.27
C ARG A 537 -3.77 -96.73 -64.74
N THR A 538 -3.41 -95.92 -65.73
CA THR A 538 -2.06 -95.88 -66.30
C THR A 538 -1.01 -95.47 -65.26
N GLU A 539 -1.33 -94.49 -64.41
CA GLU A 539 -0.45 -94.05 -63.32
C GLU A 539 -0.34 -95.12 -62.23
N ALA A 540 -1.43 -95.81 -61.90
CA ALA A 540 -1.39 -96.92 -60.94
C ALA A 540 -0.49 -98.07 -61.44
N ASP A 541 -0.62 -98.42 -62.72
CA ASP A 541 0.20 -99.44 -63.35
C ASP A 541 1.69 -99.00 -63.30
N ALA A 542 2.00 -97.74 -63.61
CA ALA A 542 3.36 -97.21 -63.53
C ALA A 542 3.94 -97.28 -62.10
N ILE A 543 3.15 -96.98 -61.05
CA ILE A 543 3.59 -97.11 -59.66
C ILE A 543 3.88 -98.58 -59.31
N GLN A 544 3.02 -99.51 -59.74
CA GLN A 544 3.23 -100.94 -59.52
C GLN A 544 4.50 -101.44 -60.21
N GLN A 545 4.71 -101.06 -61.48
CA GLN A 545 5.93 -101.37 -62.22
C GLN A 545 7.18 -100.81 -61.52
N ALA A 546 7.13 -99.55 -61.08
CA ALA A 546 8.22 -98.92 -60.34
C ALA A 546 8.50 -99.65 -59.03
N ALA A 547 7.47 -100.06 -58.28
CA ALA A 547 7.62 -100.84 -57.05
C ALA A 547 8.34 -102.18 -57.31
N LEU A 548 7.92 -102.92 -58.34
CA LEU A 548 8.53 -104.20 -58.73
C LEU A 548 10.01 -104.00 -59.12
N LEU A 549 10.30 -103.00 -59.94
CA LEU A 549 11.68 -102.68 -60.33
C LEU A 549 12.53 -102.29 -59.12
N ARG A 550 11.99 -101.49 -58.20
CA ARG A 550 12.68 -101.08 -56.96
C ARG A 550 12.93 -102.25 -56.02
N LEU A 551 12.00 -103.20 -55.90
CA LEU A 551 12.21 -104.45 -55.15
C LEU A 551 13.35 -105.25 -55.77
N MET A 552 13.36 -105.44 -57.09
CA MET A 552 14.42 -106.20 -57.77
C MET A 552 15.80 -105.52 -57.72
N SER A 553 15.85 -104.19 -57.85
CA SER A 553 17.11 -103.44 -57.83
C SER A 553 17.61 -103.13 -56.41
N GLY A 554 16.69 -103.05 -55.45
CA GLY A 554 16.96 -102.57 -54.10
C GLY A 554 17.15 -103.66 -53.05
N LEU A 555 16.80 -104.91 -53.38
CA LEU A 555 17.04 -106.07 -52.54
C LEU A 555 18.25 -106.87 -53.02
N PRO A 556 18.91 -107.64 -52.13
CA PRO A 556 19.99 -108.51 -52.56
C PRO A 556 19.54 -109.54 -53.62
N PRO A 557 20.40 -109.93 -54.56
CA PRO A 557 20.05 -110.92 -55.58
C PRO A 557 19.52 -112.21 -54.94
N ALA A 558 18.56 -112.87 -55.62
CA ALA A 558 17.88 -114.09 -55.19
C ALA A 558 16.99 -113.98 -53.93
N THR A 559 16.71 -112.77 -53.43
CA THR A 559 15.86 -112.57 -52.23
C THR A 559 14.41 -112.20 -52.54
N VAL A 560 13.99 -112.10 -53.79
CA VAL A 560 12.61 -111.72 -54.19
C VAL A 560 12.04 -112.74 -55.14
N ARG A 561 10.77 -113.12 -54.96
CA ARG A 561 9.99 -113.87 -55.95
C ARG A 561 8.68 -113.16 -56.29
N LEU A 562 8.41 -113.01 -57.58
CA LEU A 562 7.25 -112.27 -58.07
C LEU A 562 6.17 -113.21 -58.60
N THR A 563 4.98 -113.13 -57.99
CA THR A 563 3.74 -113.72 -58.52
C THR A 563 2.81 -112.59 -58.96
N ILE A 564 2.63 -112.42 -60.28
CA ILE A 564 1.85 -111.32 -60.86
C ILE A 564 0.52 -111.86 -61.39
N CYS A 565 -0.59 -111.28 -60.91
CA CYS A 565 -1.94 -111.61 -61.35
C CYS A 565 -2.62 -110.37 -61.95
N ASP A 566 -3.17 -110.49 -63.17
CA ASP A 566 -3.91 -109.42 -63.84
C ASP A 566 -5.17 -109.96 -64.54
N PRO A 567 -6.31 -110.02 -63.83
CA PRO A 567 -7.55 -110.55 -64.37
C PRO A 567 -8.27 -109.60 -65.35
N VAL A 568 -7.79 -108.37 -65.55
CA VAL A 568 -8.51 -107.33 -66.31
C VAL A 568 -7.78 -106.93 -67.58
N SER A 569 -6.49 -106.54 -67.49
CA SER A 569 -5.73 -106.04 -68.64
C SER A 569 -4.92 -107.14 -69.35
N LEU A 570 -5.19 -108.40 -69.02
CA LEU A 570 -4.57 -109.60 -69.61
C LEU A 570 -3.03 -109.59 -69.56
N GLY A 571 -2.44 -108.91 -68.58
CA GLY A 571 -1.00 -108.85 -68.37
C GLY A 571 -0.26 -107.83 -69.24
N GLU A 572 -0.96 -107.00 -70.03
CA GLU A 572 -0.35 -105.97 -70.88
C GLU A 572 0.64 -105.07 -70.11
N PRO A 573 0.30 -104.51 -68.92
CA PRO A 573 1.20 -103.62 -68.19
C PRO A 573 2.48 -104.30 -67.70
N PHE A 574 2.49 -105.62 -67.50
CA PHE A 574 3.65 -106.34 -66.94
C PHE A 574 4.41 -107.14 -67.99
N SER A 575 4.03 -107.06 -69.26
CA SER A 575 4.64 -107.81 -70.37
C SER A 575 6.15 -107.60 -70.48
N ALA A 576 6.66 -106.39 -70.22
CA ALA A 576 8.09 -106.08 -70.25
C ALA A 576 8.91 -106.91 -69.24
N PHE A 577 8.31 -107.31 -68.11
CA PHE A 577 8.97 -108.14 -67.11
C PHE A 577 9.11 -109.60 -67.55
N MET A 578 8.33 -110.06 -68.54
CA MET A 578 8.47 -111.42 -69.07
C MET A 578 9.84 -111.66 -69.71
N HIS A 579 10.47 -110.61 -70.26
CA HIS A 579 11.86 -110.70 -70.74
C HIS A 579 12.86 -111.01 -69.63
N LEU A 580 12.54 -110.71 -68.36
CA LEU A 580 13.39 -111.08 -67.22
C LEU A 580 13.19 -112.56 -66.84
N ALA A 581 11.98 -113.11 -67.04
CA ALA A 581 11.69 -114.51 -66.82
C ALA A 581 12.50 -115.43 -67.75
N ASP A 582 12.88 -114.94 -68.95
CA ASP A 582 13.76 -115.65 -69.88
C ASP A 582 15.20 -115.83 -69.32
N TYR A 583 15.63 -114.98 -68.38
CA TYR A 583 16.96 -115.04 -67.76
C TYR A 583 16.97 -115.82 -66.43
N ASP A 584 15.94 -115.65 -65.60
CA ASP A 584 15.77 -116.37 -64.34
C ASP A 584 14.30 -116.77 -64.12
N GLU A 585 14.00 -118.04 -64.37
CA GLU A 585 12.67 -118.63 -64.19
C GLU A 585 12.18 -118.61 -62.73
N LEU A 586 13.08 -118.43 -61.74
CA LEU A 586 12.72 -118.39 -60.32
C LEU A 586 12.28 -116.99 -59.87
N LEU A 587 12.64 -115.94 -60.59
CA LEU A 587 12.31 -114.55 -60.24
C LEU A 587 10.86 -114.20 -60.57
N ILE A 588 10.38 -114.61 -61.75
CA ILE A 588 8.99 -114.44 -62.21
C ILE A 588 8.50 -115.82 -62.63
N THR A 589 7.44 -116.32 -61.99
CA THR A 589 6.95 -117.70 -62.16
C THR A 589 6.35 -117.96 -63.55
N ASN A 590 7.20 -118.07 -64.58
CA ASN A 590 7.00 -118.46 -65.99
C ASN A 590 5.84 -117.82 -66.79
N ARG A 591 4.89 -117.11 -66.16
CA ARG A 591 3.69 -116.52 -66.80
C ARG A 591 3.04 -115.47 -65.87
N ILE A 592 2.42 -114.44 -66.46
CA ILE A 592 1.46 -113.56 -65.78
C ILE A 592 0.08 -114.22 -65.76
N TRP A 593 -0.53 -114.35 -64.57
CA TRP A 593 -1.79 -115.08 -64.39
C TRP A 593 -3.00 -114.18 -64.66
N THR A 594 -3.76 -114.48 -65.70
CA THR A 594 -4.90 -113.67 -66.17
C THR A 594 -6.25 -114.36 -66.03
N GLU A 595 -6.27 -115.69 -66.11
CA GLU A 595 -7.49 -116.51 -66.02
C GLU A 595 -7.82 -116.86 -64.57
N SER A 596 -9.07 -116.66 -64.15
CA SER A 596 -9.50 -116.83 -62.75
C SER A 596 -9.14 -118.20 -62.15
N ALA A 597 -9.34 -119.29 -62.89
CA ALA A 597 -9.05 -120.64 -62.39
C ALA A 597 -7.55 -120.86 -62.10
N HIS A 598 -6.67 -120.28 -62.91
CA HIS A 598 -5.22 -120.37 -62.69
C HIS A 598 -4.78 -119.46 -61.53
N ILE A 599 -5.40 -118.28 -61.38
CA ILE A 599 -5.16 -117.39 -60.25
C ILE A 599 -5.50 -118.12 -58.94
N ASP A 600 -6.66 -118.77 -58.86
CA ASP A 600 -7.09 -119.55 -57.68
C ASP A 600 -6.08 -120.67 -57.32
N GLU A 601 -5.56 -121.38 -58.33
CA GLU A 601 -4.56 -122.42 -58.12
C GLU A 601 -3.24 -121.84 -57.56
N GLN A 602 -2.79 -120.69 -58.07
CA GLN A 602 -1.57 -120.05 -57.58
C GLN A 602 -1.73 -119.51 -56.16
N LEU A 603 -2.89 -118.95 -55.83
CA LEU A 603 -3.20 -118.54 -54.45
C LEU A 603 -3.20 -119.74 -53.49
N ALA A 604 -3.69 -120.90 -53.93
CA ALA A 604 -3.61 -122.14 -53.14
C ALA A 604 -2.16 -122.59 -52.91
N LYS A 605 -1.30 -122.57 -53.96
CA LYS A 605 0.13 -122.89 -53.85
C LYS A 605 0.87 -121.95 -52.90
N LEU A 606 0.60 -120.65 -52.99
CA LEU A 606 1.16 -119.66 -52.07
C LEU A 606 0.74 -119.93 -50.63
N THR A 607 -0.54 -120.30 -50.41
CA THR A 607 -1.06 -120.66 -49.09
C THR A 607 -0.35 -121.89 -48.50
N GLU A 608 -0.17 -122.95 -49.29
CA GLU A 608 0.58 -124.14 -48.89
C GLU A 608 2.06 -123.82 -48.59
N HIS A 609 2.67 -122.93 -49.38
CA HIS A 609 4.04 -122.48 -49.12
C HIS A 609 4.15 -121.72 -47.79
N LEU A 610 3.23 -120.80 -47.51
CA LEU A 610 3.19 -120.09 -46.22
C LEU A 610 3.04 -121.06 -45.04
N GLU A 611 2.19 -122.07 -45.16
CA GLU A 611 2.04 -123.11 -44.13
C GLU A 611 3.37 -123.85 -43.87
N ASN A 612 4.10 -124.19 -44.94
CA ASN A 612 5.43 -124.79 -44.81
C ASN A 612 6.42 -123.85 -44.11
N VAL A 613 6.43 -122.55 -44.43
CA VAL A 613 7.31 -121.56 -43.78
C VAL A 613 7.02 -121.50 -42.28
N PHE A 614 5.75 -121.40 -41.89
CA PHE A 614 5.35 -121.37 -40.47
C PHE A 614 5.71 -122.68 -39.74
N GLN A 615 5.47 -123.84 -40.35
CA GLN A 615 5.66 -125.14 -39.71
C GLN A 615 7.11 -125.66 -39.74
N LYS A 616 7.93 -125.27 -40.72
CA LYS A 616 9.28 -125.78 -40.92
C LYS A 616 10.38 -124.80 -40.52
N TYR A 617 10.23 -123.52 -40.84
CA TYR A 617 11.29 -122.54 -40.67
C TYR A 617 11.15 -121.72 -39.39
N LEU A 618 9.94 -121.25 -39.06
CA LEU A 618 9.75 -120.40 -37.88
C LEU A 618 9.67 -121.19 -36.56
N ARG A 619 9.03 -122.37 -36.55
CA ARG A 619 9.09 -123.42 -35.49
C ARG A 619 9.26 -122.95 -34.03
N ASN A 620 8.60 -121.86 -33.62
CA ASN A 620 8.77 -121.20 -32.31
C ASN A 620 10.22 -120.75 -31.97
N GLU A 621 11.16 -120.81 -32.92
CA GLU A 621 12.56 -120.38 -32.75
C GLU A 621 12.78 -118.93 -33.23
N PHE A 622 11.90 -118.43 -34.09
CA PHE A 622 11.94 -117.08 -34.67
C PHE A 622 10.53 -116.48 -34.68
N GLU A 623 10.42 -115.18 -34.38
CA GLU A 623 9.12 -114.47 -34.39
C GLU A 623 8.72 -114.03 -35.81
N THR A 624 9.72 -113.77 -36.66
CA THR A 624 9.53 -113.22 -38.02
C THR A 624 10.42 -113.91 -39.06
N ILE A 625 10.07 -113.80 -40.35
CA ILE A 625 10.86 -114.38 -41.44
C ILE A 625 12.21 -113.67 -41.58
N GLU A 626 12.28 -112.40 -41.20
CA GLU A 626 13.49 -111.60 -41.18
C GLU A 626 14.52 -112.15 -40.19
N GLU A 627 14.09 -112.48 -38.97
CA GLU A 627 14.96 -113.07 -37.95
C GLU A 627 15.51 -114.44 -38.38
N TYR A 628 14.68 -115.23 -39.07
CA TYR A 628 15.10 -116.49 -39.68
C TYR A 628 16.14 -116.25 -40.78
N ASN A 629 15.85 -115.37 -41.75
CA ASN A 629 16.73 -115.08 -42.88
C ASN A 629 18.10 -114.52 -42.47
N GLN A 630 18.17 -113.73 -41.39
CA GLN A 630 19.44 -113.27 -40.82
C GLN A 630 20.34 -114.41 -40.34
N LYS A 631 19.76 -115.53 -39.88
CA LYS A 631 20.50 -116.71 -39.41
C LYS A 631 20.67 -117.81 -40.47
N ALA A 632 19.79 -117.86 -41.48
CA ALA A 632 19.72 -118.94 -42.46
C ALA A 632 20.81 -118.90 -43.55
N GLY A 633 21.44 -117.75 -43.80
CA GLY A 633 22.54 -117.62 -44.77
C GLY A 633 22.12 -117.99 -46.20
N GLU A 634 22.75 -118.98 -46.81
CA GLU A 634 22.46 -119.44 -48.17
C GLU A 634 21.07 -120.12 -48.33
N VAL A 635 20.41 -120.46 -47.22
CA VAL A 635 19.07 -121.08 -47.21
C VAL A 635 17.99 -120.07 -46.80
N ALA A 636 18.26 -118.78 -46.95
CA ALA A 636 17.27 -117.74 -46.70
C ALA A 636 16.07 -117.91 -47.64
N GLU A 637 14.87 -117.74 -47.10
CA GLU A 637 13.64 -117.76 -47.89
C GLU A 637 13.43 -116.40 -48.54
N PRO A 638 13.17 -116.35 -49.85
CA PRO A 638 12.91 -115.11 -50.56
C PRO A 638 11.56 -114.50 -50.14
N TYR A 639 11.49 -113.17 -50.23
CA TYR A 639 10.30 -112.35 -50.00
C TYR A 639 9.27 -112.46 -51.13
#